data_AF-A0A351F8P0-F1
#
_entry.id   AF-A0A351F8P0-F1
#
_cell.length_a   1.000
_cell.length_b   1.000
_cell.length_c   1.000
_cell.angle_alpha   90.00
_cell.angle_beta   90.00
_cell.angle_gamma   90.00
#
_symmetry.space_group_name_H-M   'P 1'
#
loop_
_entity.id
_entity.type
_entity.pdbx_description
1 polymer ?
#
loop_
_entity_poly.entity_id
_entity_poly.type
_entity_poly.pdbx_seq_one_letter_code
_entity_poly.pdbx_strand_id
1 'polypeptide(L)'
;KQAQVDAFAAAIRSAVAALKENKADYTEVTAAQKEASPIISSGSALYTAESLNRLTSAYLAVVANLDISKQAQVDGYAQAIREAISKLEYLPANYTNVDNKITEANAKLAENDTFEKAHPGYPLYTNESLSALNLAIASVDRSLDIRYQSTVDGYVTAINDKINGLEYAPADYTQVELAKANIPSDLSLYTTLSVATLNSILKKIDTTLKTDQQSKVDGYVTSINNAVASLKYKNADYSKVNAAKAKVPSDSSLYTEESWQHLQDKLADVVTGLDIRYQDQVDKYAEAIETAINVLKYKPADYTDVNKALSEIPSDLSIYTDDSVQALNDVVNSIDKYLDIRYQSTVDGYASSVRAKIGALKTKGADYTAVIEAVNKGNAKIAEGIYTDESVAVLNKAISDVQYNLDITKQAQVDAYAQAINDAISKLVVKFVPADYTQVDSEIGKIPSDLTVYTDETVAALNAAVNAVDRSLGKDQQATVDGYAESIKTAREALKYKDADYSAVETAKTKVPADSSLYTAESWQNLQNKINAVVEGLDITQQSRVDAFAKDIEDAIAALRYVLANYDEVTKAKGEIPSDLSLYTDETVAKLNEVLNGIDYTLDITKQATVDTYPPAIREAIKNLKYKPADYTAVDAAKEKVPTDSSLYTEESWQELQDKLNAVRTGLDITHQAEVDKFASDIEDALENLEYVGANYDDVRKAIQEANDTMDEKLHTAASRAAVRTAINLVDYTLDITKQATVDGYAAAIRKAVSELEYNPADYSAVNTAKGKVPKDSSIYTAESWQNLQDKLAAVKENLDIRYQAQVNGYAADIEQAITDLKYLPADYTKLRQAVDDAEAEIKTGYYTKESVSSLESLIASINWELDIRDQKKVDLYEQSVRAGIEALKLLPADYTAVDNAITAAKAEIDKGWYTDESVAKLQDAIDSVVTGYTKNRQSEVDEFAQNIVKATNDLVKKLANYTELQKILDLLDNSSSEIYNNTYKNFDEVMALIASYRENTVKNNMNLTVDKQSTVDEMTATLQGYIDSLEPETAKEVFEAKEGSTTVIKDGYIYGLSTGMTKSAFQSKFITYENVELKYSGNSGRFLGTGTTVKVISSITGEEIASYIIIIYGDVDGNGLINTSDTKIVSNAINKRAVLTAPQKKAARLVSRVSVGTTDYKALKKVVQKKASINQKTGKLKTSA
;
A
#
# COMPACT_ATOMS: atom_id res chain seq x y z
N LYS A 1 175.89 97.61 39.18
CA LYS A 1 174.69 96.83 39.57
C LYS A 1 173.43 97.30 38.82
N GLN A 2 173.07 98.59 38.79
CA GLN A 2 171.89 99.06 38.02
C GLN A 2 171.96 98.73 36.50
N ALA A 3 173.11 98.89 35.86
CA ALA A 3 173.28 98.56 34.43
C ALA A 3 173.03 97.08 34.07
N GLN A 4 173.13 96.14 35.01
CA GLN A 4 172.81 94.72 34.76
C GLN A 4 171.30 94.45 34.81
N VAL A 5 170.55 95.21 35.61
CA VAL A 5 169.07 95.12 35.66
C VAL A 5 168.47 95.66 34.37
N ASP A 6 169.02 96.76 33.85
CA ASP A 6 168.55 97.37 32.59
C ASP A 6 168.82 96.44 31.39
N ALA A 7 169.91 95.66 31.41
CA ALA A 7 170.20 94.66 30.39
C ALA A 7 169.19 93.48 30.39
N PHE A 8 168.77 93.00 31.56
CA PHE A 8 167.74 91.93 31.64
C PHE A 8 166.36 92.41 31.21
N ALA A 9 165.97 93.64 31.55
CA ALA A 9 164.70 94.22 31.13
C ALA A 9 164.62 94.43 29.60
N ALA A 10 165.76 94.69 28.94
CA ALA A 10 165.83 94.77 27.48
C ALA A 10 165.71 93.39 26.81
N ALA A 11 166.33 92.35 27.37
CA ALA A 11 166.26 90.99 26.82
C ALA A 11 164.84 90.39 26.88
N ILE A 12 164.09 90.64 27.96
CA ILE A 12 162.71 90.14 28.10
C ILE A 12 161.76 90.81 27.09
N ARG A 13 161.92 92.11 26.82
CA ARG A 13 161.09 92.83 25.83
C ARG A 13 161.31 92.35 24.40
N SER A 14 162.52 91.90 24.05
CA SER A 14 162.79 91.34 22.73
C SER A 14 162.20 89.94 22.52
N ALA A 15 161.97 89.16 23.60
CA ALA A 15 161.42 87.81 23.52
C ALA A 15 159.88 87.78 23.37
N VAL A 16 159.16 88.79 23.89
CA VAL A 16 157.70 88.84 23.79
C VAL A 16 157.20 89.30 22.41
N ALA A 17 158.01 90.05 21.65
CA ALA A 17 157.60 90.60 20.36
C ALA A 17 157.65 89.60 19.16
N ALA A 18 158.00 88.33 19.38
CA ALA A 18 158.32 87.37 18.31
C ALA A 18 157.39 86.14 18.17
N LEU A 19 156.18 86.12 18.76
CA LEU A 19 155.25 84.98 18.64
C LEU A 19 154.12 85.23 17.61
N LYS A 20 153.84 84.26 16.72
CA LYS A 20 152.71 84.19 15.76
C LYS A 20 151.86 82.91 15.96
N GLU A 21 150.57 82.95 15.62
CA GLU A 21 149.54 81.92 15.88
C GLU A 21 149.39 80.86 14.74
N ASN A 22 148.90 79.64 15.04
CA ASN A 22 148.73 78.51 14.10
C ASN A 22 147.37 78.50 13.35
N LYS A 23 147.21 77.63 12.32
CA LYS A 23 145.96 77.46 11.51
C LYS A 23 144.99 76.40 12.07
N ALA A 24 143.70 76.52 11.72
CA ALA A 24 142.62 75.58 12.11
C ALA A 24 142.60 74.29 11.26
N ASP A 25 142.11 73.19 11.83
CA ASP A 25 141.96 71.86 11.21
C ASP A 25 140.59 71.72 10.52
N TYR A 26 140.58 71.35 9.22
CA TYR A 26 139.39 71.20 8.37
C TYR A 26 139.06 69.73 8.02
N THR A 27 139.69 68.77 8.67
CA THR A 27 139.58 67.34 8.34
C THR A 27 138.13 66.85 8.39
N GLU A 28 137.38 67.22 9.44
CA GLU A 28 135.96 66.86 9.62
C GLU A 28 135.04 67.47 8.54
N VAL A 29 135.26 68.74 8.17
CA VAL A 29 134.45 69.45 7.16
C VAL A 29 134.61 68.80 5.79
N THR A 30 135.84 68.45 5.42
CA THR A 30 136.14 67.80 4.15
C THR A 30 135.46 66.44 4.04
N ALA A 31 135.41 65.68 5.15
CA ALA A 31 134.72 64.40 5.20
C ALA A 31 133.20 64.56 5.02
N ALA A 32 132.57 65.52 5.73
CA ALA A 32 131.14 65.81 5.59
C ALA A 32 130.78 66.29 4.17
N GLN A 33 131.62 67.12 3.55
CA GLN A 33 131.44 67.52 2.16
C GLN A 33 131.55 66.32 1.20
N LYS A 34 132.51 65.42 1.40
CA LYS A 34 132.65 64.23 0.55
C LYS A 34 131.40 63.33 0.59
N GLU A 35 130.70 63.28 1.71
CA GLU A 35 129.44 62.56 1.89
C GLU A 35 128.25 63.25 1.21
N ALA A 36 128.14 64.58 1.32
CA ALA A 36 127.05 65.36 0.75
C ALA A 36 127.10 65.49 -0.79
N SER A 37 128.29 65.55 -1.37
CA SER A 37 128.51 65.80 -2.82
C SER A 37 127.76 64.83 -3.77
N PRO A 38 127.82 63.49 -3.60
CA PRO A 38 127.06 62.58 -4.46
C PRO A 38 125.53 62.74 -4.28
N ILE A 39 125.07 63.06 -3.06
CA ILE A 39 123.64 63.25 -2.77
C ILE A 39 123.11 64.51 -3.46
N ILE A 40 123.85 65.61 -3.41
CA ILE A 40 123.47 66.87 -4.07
C ILE A 40 123.42 66.71 -5.59
N SER A 41 124.38 66.00 -6.18
CA SER A 41 124.50 65.87 -7.63
C SER A 41 123.51 64.89 -8.27
N SER A 42 123.02 63.89 -7.53
CA SER A 42 122.18 62.81 -8.08
C SER A 42 120.93 62.45 -7.28
N GLY A 43 120.67 63.11 -6.14
CA GLY A 43 119.61 62.73 -5.22
C GLY A 43 118.19 63.14 -5.62
N SER A 44 118.00 63.95 -6.67
CA SER A 44 116.69 64.52 -7.06
C SER A 44 115.64 63.48 -7.48
N ALA A 45 116.07 62.26 -7.85
CA ALA A 45 115.17 61.15 -8.14
C ALA A 45 114.67 60.41 -6.89
N LEU A 46 115.29 60.65 -5.73
CA LEU A 46 115.00 59.94 -4.49
C LEU A 46 114.46 60.87 -3.40
N TYR A 47 114.98 62.09 -3.31
CA TYR A 47 114.67 63.03 -2.25
C TYR A 47 113.88 64.23 -2.75
N THR A 48 113.12 64.85 -1.85
CA THR A 48 112.36 66.06 -2.14
C THR A 48 113.30 67.21 -2.49
N ALA A 49 112.86 68.08 -3.41
CA ALA A 49 113.66 69.23 -3.84
C ALA A 49 114.03 70.15 -2.67
N GLU A 50 113.15 70.27 -1.67
CA GLU A 50 113.35 71.12 -0.50
C GLU A 50 114.47 70.58 0.42
N SER A 51 114.48 69.27 0.71
CA SER A 51 115.48 68.67 1.58
C SER A 51 116.88 68.64 0.95
N LEU A 52 116.98 68.40 -0.37
CA LEU A 52 118.22 68.51 -1.13
C LEU A 52 118.76 69.94 -1.16
N ASN A 53 117.89 70.95 -1.27
CA ASN A 53 118.29 72.35 -1.23
C ASN A 53 118.87 72.75 0.13
N ARG A 54 118.34 72.22 1.24
CA ARG A 54 118.91 72.43 2.59
C ARG A 54 120.33 71.87 2.68
N LEU A 55 120.56 70.66 2.18
CA LEU A 55 121.89 70.04 2.13
C LEU A 55 122.86 70.82 1.23
N THR A 56 122.41 71.23 0.05
CA THR A 56 123.20 72.02 -0.89
C THR A 56 123.64 73.36 -0.28
N SER A 57 122.73 74.01 0.45
CA SER A 57 123.00 75.28 1.12
C SER A 57 124.05 75.13 2.23
N ALA A 58 123.93 74.08 3.07
CA ALA A 58 124.92 73.80 4.11
C ALA A 58 126.30 73.46 3.53
N TYR A 59 126.33 72.72 2.42
CA TYR A 59 127.56 72.34 1.72
C TYR A 59 128.37 73.54 1.20
N LEU A 60 127.67 74.54 0.63
CA LEU A 60 128.27 75.74 0.04
C LEU A 60 128.70 76.81 1.06
N ALA A 61 128.22 76.72 2.32
CA ALA A 61 128.49 77.72 3.36
C ALA A 61 129.91 77.63 3.97
N VAL A 62 130.70 76.60 3.63
CA VAL A 62 132.05 76.36 4.16
C VAL A 62 133.06 77.41 3.67
N VAL A 63 133.76 78.07 4.60
CA VAL A 63 134.85 79.04 4.31
C VAL A 63 136.21 78.47 4.72
N ALA A 64 137.21 78.51 3.83
CA ALA A 64 138.54 77.87 4.04
C ALA A 64 139.61 78.80 4.67
N ASN A 65 140.71 78.20 5.18
CA ASN A 65 141.96 78.85 5.64
C ASN A 65 141.87 79.73 6.92
N LEU A 66 140.95 79.43 7.83
CA LEU A 66 140.82 80.15 9.10
C LEU A 66 141.97 79.83 10.10
N ASP A 67 142.29 80.80 10.99
CA ASP A 67 143.27 80.64 12.07
C ASP A 67 142.72 79.79 13.23
N ILE A 68 143.60 79.17 14.04
CA ILE A 68 143.22 78.22 15.11
C ILE A 68 142.22 78.81 16.13
N SER A 69 142.24 80.14 16.35
CA SER A 69 141.27 80.84 17.19
C SER A 69 139.81 80.76 16.70
N LYS A 70 139.59 80.28 15.47
CA LYS A 70 138.26 80.07 14.86
C LYS A 70 137.89 78.59 14.67
N GLN A 71 138.60 77.64 15.31
CA GLN A 71 138.35 76.21 15.16
C GLN A 71 136.87 75.82 15.36
N ALA A 72 136.18 76.37 16.36
CA ALA A 72 134.77 76.07 16.62
C ALA A 72 133.83 76.44 15.45
N GLN A 73 134.18 77.45 14.65
CA GLN A 73 133.40 77.81 13.45
C GLN A 73 133.61 76.78 12.32
N VAL A 74 134.82 76.23 12.21
CA VAL A 74 135.15 75.17 11.24
C VAL A 74 134.40 73.89 11.60
N ASP A 75 134.42 73.50 12.87
CA ASP A 75 133.70 72.31 13.37
C ASP A 75 132.18 72.45 13.14
N GLY A 76 131.63 73.66 13.32
CA GLY A 76 130.22 73.96 13.07
C GLY A 76 129.78 73.73 11.62
N TYR A 77 130.65 73.96 10.63
CA TYR A 77 130.30 73.67 9.23
C TYR A 77 130.15 72.18 8.95
N ALA A 78 131.01 71.33 9.52
CA ALA A 78 130.91 69.87 9.37
C ALA A 78 129.59 69.35 9.96
N GLN A 79 129.21 69.88 11.13
CA GLN A 79 127.97 69.53 11.80
C GLN A 79 126.73 69.93 10.99
N ALA A 80 126.70 71.15 10.46
CA ALA A 80 125.59 71.63 9.64
C ALA A 80 125.35 70.79 8.38
N ILE A 81 126.43 70.35 7.70
CA ILE A 81 126.32 69.49 6.53
C ILE A 81 125.74 68.12 6.91
N ARG A 82 126.28 67.47 7.96
CA ARG A 82 125.78 66.15 8.39
C ARG A 82 124.34 66.19 8.90
N GLU A 83 123.95 67.27 9.57
CA GLU A 83 122.57 67.46 10.03
C GLU A 83 121.60 67.69 8.87
N ALA A 84 122.05 68.32 7.79
CA ALA A 84 121.24 68.44 6.58
C ALA A 84 121.11 67.09 5.83
N ILE A 85 122.14 66.23 5.85
CA ILE A 85 122.06 64.85 5.32
C ILE A 85 121.05 64.03 6.12
N SER A 86 121.07 64.11 7.46
CA SER A 86 120.17 63.31 8.31
C SER A 86 118.70 63.72 8.21
N LYS A 87 118.40 64.90 7.65
CA LYS A 87 117.05 65.44 7.45
C LYS A 87 116.61 65.44 5.97
N LEU A 88 117.17 64.53 5.17
CA LEU A 88 116.71 64.28 3.81
C LEU A 88 115.37 63.54 3.83
N GLU A 89 114.43 63.99 2.99
CA GLU A 89 113.09 63.43 2.88
C GLU A 89 112.92 62.79 1.51
N TYR A 90 112.34 61.59 1.44
CA TYR A 90 112.13 60.86 0.17
C TYR A 90 110.88 61.35 -0.58
N LEU A 91 110.86 61.21 -1.91
CA LEU A 91 109.66 61.43 -2.72
C LEU A 91 108.58 60.35 -2.43
N PRO A 92 107.28 60.65 -2.54
CA PRO A 92 106.23 59.63 -2.44
C PRO A 92 106.27 58.64 -3.62
N ALA A 93 105.80 57.41 -3.40
CA ALA A 93 105.62 56.44 -4.49
C ALA A 93 104.44 56.82 -5.43
N ASN A 94 104.47 56.35 -6.67
CA ASN A 94 103.44 56.59 -7.68
C ASN A 94 102.38 55.47 -7.68
N TYR A 95 101.13 55.82 -7.39
CA TYR A 95 100.00 54.89 -7.29
C TYR A 95 99.05 54.89 -8.50
N THR A 96 99.33 55.67 -9.54
CA THR A 96 98.41 55.86 -10.68
C THR A 96 97.92 54.54 -11.29
N ASN A 97 98.81 53.55 -11.43
CA ASN A 97 98.45 52.25 -11.98
C ASN A 97 97.60 51.40 -11.01
N VAL A 98 97.83 51.54 -9.70
CA VAL A 98 97.02 50.89 -8.65
C VAL A 98 95.61 51.47 -8.66
N ASP A 99 95.47 52.80 -8.77
CA ASP A 99 94.18 53.50 -8.85
C ASP A 99 93.33 53.05 -10.04
N ASN A 100 93.96 52.87 -11.20
CA ASN A 100 93.27 52.35 -12.39
C ASN A 100 92.74 50.93 -12.14
N LYS A 101 93.53 50.05 -11.49
CA LYS A 101 93.08 48.68 -11.18
C LYS A 101 92.03 48.62 -10.07
N ILE A 102 92.08 49.49 -9.08
CA ILE A 102 91.00 49.64 -8.10
C ILE A 102 89.72 50.09 -8.81
N THR A 103 89.81 50.98 -9.79
CA THR A 103 88.65 51.43 -10.58
C THR A 103 88.02 50.28 -11.37
N GLU A 104 88.84 49.45 -12.05
CA GLU A 104 88.36 48.24 -12.72
C GLU A 104 87.71 47.24 -11.75
N ALA A 105 88.32 47.03 -10.58
CA ALA A 105 87.78 46.15 -9.54
C ALA A 105 86.42 46.66 -9.00
N ASN A 106 86.31 47.95 -8.72
CA ASN A 106 85.07 48.58 -8.26
C ASN A 106 83.96 48.50 -9.32
N ALA A 107 84.30 48.56 -10.62
CA ALA A 107 83.32 48.33 -11.68
C ALA A 107 82.77 46.89 -11.63
N LYS A 108 83.62 45.89 -11.36
CA LYS A 108 83.17 44.49 -11.17
C LYS A 108 82.30 44.28 -9.93
N LEU A 109 82.60 44.98 -8.85
CA LEU A 109 81.75 44.99 -7.65
C LEU A 109 80.38 45.63 -7.95
N ALA A 110 80.35 46.74 -8.70
CA ALA A 110 79.09 47.39 -9.09
C ALA A 110 78.26 46.55 -10.08
N GLU A 111 78.90 45.82 -11.00
CA GLU A 111 78.24 44.83 -11.86
C GLU A 111 77.54 43.75 -11.02
N ASN A 112 78.22 43.23 -9.98
CA ASN A 112 77.64 42.28 -9.04
C ASN A 112 76.43 42.83 -8.30
N ASP A 113 76.54 44.03 -7.71
CA ASP A 113 75.46 44.68 -6.96
C ASP A 113 74.22 44.93 -7.85
N THR A 114 74.45 45.25 -9.13
CA THR A 114 73.37 45.47 -10.09
C THR A 114 72.63 44.17 -10.39
N PHE A 115 73.35 43.07 -10.57
CA PHE A 115 72.77 41.74 -10.79
C PHE A 115 72.01 41.25 -9.56
N GLU A 116 72.58 41.36 -8.36
CA GLU A 116 71.95 40.90 -7.10
C GLU A 116 70.69 41.71 -6.75
N LYS A 117 70.60 42.99 -7.16
CA LYS A 117 69.35 43.76 -7.06
C LYS A 117 68.25 43.24 -7.98
N ALA A 118 68.62 42.75 -9.17
CA ALA A 118 67.67 42.14 -10.11
C ALA A 118 67.31 40.70 -9.70
N HIS A 119 68.21 40.00 -9.02
CA HIS A 119 68.05 38.64 -8.50
C HIS A 119 68.35 38.60 -6.99
N PRO A 120 67.42 39.05 -6.13
CA PRO A 120 67.66 39.18 -4.68
C PRO A 120 68.13 37.86 -4.05
N GLY A 121 69.30 37.89 -3.42
CA GLY A 121 69.91 36.72 -2.77
C GLY A 121 70.77 35.85 -3.70
N TYR A 122 70.93 36.23 -4.97
CA TYR A 122 71.76 35.54 -5.96
C TYR A 122 72.79 36.52 -6.57
N PRO A 123 74.01 36.62 -5.99
CA PRO A 123 75.06 37.51 -6.51
C PRO A 123 75.61 37.02 -7.85
N LEU A 124 76.17 37.92 -8.68
CA LEU A 124 76.79 37.57 -9.96
C LEU A 124 78.04 36.70 -9.74
N TYR A 125 78.89 37.07 -8.79
CA TYR A 125 80.11 36.34 -8.45
C TYR A 125 80.00 35.69 -7.06
N THR A 126 80.83 34.69 -6.78
CA THR A 126 80.84 34.03 -5.47
C THR A 126 81.30 35.00 -4.37
N ASN A 127 80.66 34.91 -3.20
CA ASN A 127 81.03 35.72 -2.05
C ASN A 127 82.52 35.58 -1.67
N GLU A 128 83.11 34.40 -1.89
CA GLU A 128 84.53 34.13 -1.64
C GLU A 128 85.45 34.93 -2.57
N SER A 129 85.20 34.89 -3.88
CA SER A 129 86.03 35.61 -4.86
C SER A 129 85.87 37.13 -4.77
N LEU A 130 84.65 37.62 -4.48
CA LEU A 130 84.36 39.02 -4.20
C LEU A 130 85.06 39.52 -2.93
N SER A 131 85.01 38.74 -1.84
CA SER A 131 85.70 39.07 -0.60
C SER A 131 87.22 39.13 -0.79
N ALA A 132 87.78 38.21 -1.57
CA ALA A 132 89.20 38.21 -1.91
C ALA A 132 89.61 39.45 -2.73
N LEU A 133 88.76 39.90 -3.67
CA LEU A 133 88.99 41.13 -4.43
C LEU A 133 88.92 42.38 -3.55
N ASN A 134 87.90 42.49 -2.69
CA ASN A 134 87.76 43.57 -1.72
C ASN A 134 88.97 43.66 -0.77
N LEU A 135 89.46 42.51 -0.30
CA LEU A 135 90.62 42.44 0.58
C LEU A 135 91.90 42.91 -0.14
N ALA A 136 92.07 42.56 -1.42
CA ALA A 136 93.20 43.02 -2.21
C ALA A 136 93.20 44.55 -2.40
N ILE A 137 92.03 45.15 -2.65
CA ILE A 137 91.87 46.62 -2.70
C ILE A 137 92.22 47.26 -1.35
N ALA A 138 91.69 46.70 -0.25
CA ALA A 138 91.91 47.23 1.10
C ALA A 138 93.36 47.14 1.57
N SER A 139 94.15 46.21 1.02
CA SER A 139 95.55 45.98 1.41
C SER A 139 96.56 47.01 0.87
N VAL A 140 96.12 47.97 0.06
CA VAL A 140 96.98 49.02 -0.53
C VAL A 140 97.37 50.05 0.53
N ASP A 141 98.62 49.99 1.00
CA ASP A 141 99.21 51.02 1.86
C ASP A 141 99.61 52.24 1.00
N ARG A 142 99.07 53.42 1.35
CA ARG A 142 99.28 54.70 0.65
C ARG A 142 100.40 55.55 1.24
N SER A 143 101.03 55.11 2.33
CA SER A 143 102.06 55.89 3.04
C SER A 143 103.48 55.70 2.51
N LEU A 144 103.66 54.89 1.46
CA LEU A 144 104.97 54.46 0.99
C LEU A 144 105.70 55.52 0.15
N ASP A 145 107.01 55.64 0.39
CA ASP A 145 107.92 56.49 -0.38
C ASP A 145 108.51 55.75 -1.60
N ILE A 146 109.19 56.49 -2.49
CA ILE A 146 109.69 56.03 -3.77
C ILE A 146 110.63 54.82 -3.70
N ARG A 147 111.25 54.55 -2.54
CA ARG A 147 112.11 53.36 -2.36
C ARG A 147 111.30 52.06 -2.35
N TYR A 148 110.00 52.14 -2.08
CA TYR A 148 109.07 51.02 -2.05
C TYR A 148 108.19 50.95 -3.29
N GLN A 149 108.58 51.61 -4.41
CA GLN A 149 107.81 51.59 -5.66
C GLN A 149 107.53 50.18 -6.16
N SER A 150 108.44 49.21 -5.97
CA SER A 150 108.21 47.81 -6.35
C SER A 150 107.09 47.14 -5.53
N THR A 151 106.90 47.53 -4.27
CA THR A 151 105.78 47.08 -3.44
C THR A 151 104.46 47.67 -3.96
N VAL A 152 104.47 48.95 -4.34
CA VAL A 152 103.30 49.63 -4.94
C VAL A 152 102.92 48.99 -6.28
N ASP A 153 103.90 48.68 -7.12
CA ASP A 153 103.69 47.97 -8.39
C ASP A 153 103.16 46.53 -8.14
N GLY A 154 103.55 45.89 -7.04
CA GLY A 154 103.03 44.59 -6.60
C GLY A 154 101.53 44.59 -6.29
N TYR A 155 100.99 45.70 -5.76
CA TYR A 155 99.54 45.84 -5.54
C TYR A 155 98.73 45.80 -6.84
N VAL A 156 99.28 46.33 -7.94
CA VAL A 156 98.63 46.28 -9.26
C VAL A 156 98.39 44.83 -9.69
N THR A 157 99.41 43.99 -9.57
CA THR A 157 99.33 42.55 -9.89
C THR A 157 98.34 41.83 -8.99
N ALA A 158 98.42 42.06 -7.67
CA ALA A 158 97.54 41.41 -6.71
C ALA A 158 96.05 41.71 -6.97
N ILE A 159 95.70 42.96 -7.26
CA ILE A 159 94.31 43.34 -7.57
C ILE A 159 93.88 42.73 -8.91
N ASN A 160 94.73 42.79 -9.94
CA ASN A 160 94.42 42.25 -11.27
C ASN A 160 94.22 40.72 -11.25
N ASP A 161 95.01 39.99 -10.46
CA ASP A 161 94.84 38.55 -10.29
C ASP A 161 93.52 38.21 -9.61
N LYS A 162 93.06 39.04 -8.64
CA LYS A 162 91.75 38.86 -8.01
C LYS A 162 90.58 39.25 -8.91
N ILE A 163 90.73 40.25 -9.78
CA ILE A 163 89.74 40.55 -10.82
C ILE A 163 89.59 39.35 -11.76
N ASN A 164 90.70 38.78 -12.23
CA ASN A 164 90.69 37.62 -13.13
C ASN A 164 90.22 36.33 -12.45
N GLY A 165 90.38 36.25 -11.12
CA GLY A 165 89.93 35.13 -10.29
C GLY A 165 88.49 35.23 -9.78
N LEU A 166 87.68 36.17 -10.29
CA LEU A 166 86.25 36.22 -9.99
C LEU A 166 85.53 34.99 -10.56
N GLU A 167 84.79 34.28 -9.72
CA GLU A 167 84.05 33.10 -10.12
C GLU A 167 82.54 33.37 -10.12
N TYR A 168 81.82 32.95 -11.16
CA TYR A 168 80.37 33.09 -11.22
C TYR A 168 79.66 32.19 -10.19
N ALA A 169 78.64 32.73 -9.53
CA ALA A 169 77.79 32.01 -8.58
C ALA A 169 76.76 31.09 -9.31
N PRO A 170 76.02 30.22 -8.60
CA PRO A 170 74.90 29.47 -9.17
C PRO A 170 73.77 30.39 -9.67
N ALA A 171 73.14 30.04 -10.80
CA ALA A 171 72.02 30.80 -11.35
C ALA A 171 70.75 30.76 -10.48
N ASP A 172 69.87 31.75 -10.63
CA ASP A 172 68.58 31.85 -9.95
C ASP A 172 67.49 31.03 -10.68
N TYR A 173 67.03 29.94 -10.06
CA TYR A 173 65.96 29.06 -10.56
C TYR A 173 64.59 29.33 -9.94
N THR A 174 64.44 30.37 -9.12
CA THR A 174 63.21 30.63 -8.36
C THR A 174 61.99 30.72 -9.28
N GLN A 175 62.13 31.40 -10.41
CA GLN A 175 61.06 31.52 -11.41
C GLN A 175 60.76 30.21 -12.16
N VAL A 176 61.75 29.31 -12.29
CA VAL A 176 61.56 27.97 -12.88
C VAL A 176 60.72 27.09 -11.95
N GLU A 177 60.98 27.13 -10.65
CA GLU A 177 60.17 26.40 -9.66
C GLU A 177 58.74 26.93 -9.57
N LEU A 178 58.55 28.26 -9.65
CA LEU A 178 57.21 28.86 -9.77
C LEU A 178 56.48 28.43 -11.05
N ALA A 179 57.18 28.37 -12.20
CA ALA A 179 56.58 27.88 -13.44
C ALA A 179 56.20 26.40 -13.38
N LYS A 180 56.99 25.55 -12.68
CA LYS A 180 56.64 24.16 -12.42
C LYS A 180 55.41 24.02 -11.52
N ALA A 181 55.25 24.90 -10.54
CA ALA A 181 54.07 24.91 -9.66
C ALA A 181 52.76 25.20 -10.41
N ASN A 182 52.82 25.87 -11.56
CA ASN A 182 51.65 26.14 -12.42
C ASN A 182 51.22 24.94 -13.28
N ILE A 183 51.97 23.82 -13.26
CA ILE A 183 51.58 22.60 -13.95
C ILE A 183 50.34 22.01 -13.25
N PRO A 184 49.24 21.73 -13.97
CA PRO A 184 48.06 21.10 -13.37
C PRO A 184 48.41 19.80 -12.63
N SER A 185 47.92 19.67 -11.39
CA SER A 185 48.21 18.51 -10.53
C SER A 185 47.65 17.20 -11.07
N ASP A 186 46.54 17.25 -11.82
CA ASP A 186 45.96 16.11 -12.51
C ASP A 186 46.17 16.21 -14.02
N LEU A 187 47.19 15.50 -14.50
CA LEU A 187 47.51 15.41 -15.93
C LEU A 187 46.70 14.33 -16.67
N SER A 188 45.92 13.50 -15.96
CA SER A 188 45.16 12.40 -16.57
C SER A 188 44.01 12.88 -17.49
N LEU A 189 43.54 14.10 -17.26
CA LEU A 189 42.49 14.78 -18.03
C LEU A 189 42.98 15.28 -19.40
N TYR A 190 44.30 15.38 -19.58
CA TYR A 190 44.91 15.89 -20.80
C TYR A 190 45.38 14.76 -21.71
N THR A 191 45.50 15.05 -22.99
CA THR A 191 45.92 14.10 -24.01
C THR A 191 47.36 13.66 -23.77
N THR A 192 47.61 12.37 -23.99
CA THR A 192 48.92 11.73 -23.79
C THR A 192 50.04 12.48 -24.52
N LEU A 193 49.77 12.98 -25.73
CA LEU A 193 50.75 13.71 -26.54
C LEU A 193 51.15 15.07 -25.93
N SER A 194 50.18 15.84 -25.41
CA SER A 194 50.46 17.14 -24.81
C SER A 194 51.23 17.01 -23.47
N VAL A 195 50.88 16.00 -22.67
CA VAL A 195 51.60 15.68 -21.42
C VAL A 195 53.01 15.17 -21.69
N ALA A 196 53.20 14.33 -22.71
CA ALA A 196 54.53 13.87 -23.12
C ALA A 196 55.44 15.03 -23.55
N THR A 197 54.87 16.06 -24.18
CA THR A 197 55.60 17.27 -24.59
C THR A 197 56.07 18.08 -23.38
N LEU A 198 55.20 18.32 -22.39
CA LEU A 198 55.56 18.96 -21.12
C LEU A 198 56.67 18.19 -20.39
N ASN A 199 56.52 16.87 -20.27
CA ASN A 199 57.52 16.02 -19.62
C ASN A 199 58.89 16.03 -20.33
N SER A 200 58.91 16.19 -21.66
CA SER A 200 60.15 16.33 -22.42
C SER A 200 60.88 17.64 -22.10
N ILE A 201 60.14 18.74 -21.88
CA ILE A 201 60.72 20.04 -21.52
C ILE A 201 61.29 19.99 -20.10
N LEU A 202 60.55 19.43 -19.15
CA LEU A 202 61.02 19.32 -17.76
C LEU A 202 62.33 18.55 -17.62
N LYS A 203 62.51 17.49 -18.41
CA LYS A 203 63.75 16.68 -18.43
C LYS A 203 64.98 17.43 -18.95
N LYS A 204 64.80 18.53 -19.69
CA LYS A 204 65.90 19.31 -20.28
C LYS A 204 66.44 20.40 -19.35
N ILE A 205 65.83 20.58 -18.16
CA ILE A 205 66.26 21.58 -17.18
C ILE A 205 67.57 21.10 -16.54
N ASP A 206 68.66 21.77 -16.86
CA ASP A 206 69.94 21.63 -16.17
C ASP A 206 69.95 22.58 -14.97
N THR A 207 70.17 22.07 -13.75
CA THR A 207 70.21 22.86 -12.51
C THR A 207 71.62 23.22 -12.06
N THR A 208 72.64 22.92 -12.88
CA THR A 208 74.05 23.17 -12.56
C THR A 208 74.59 24.48 -13.16
N LEU A 209 73.74 25.24 -13.86
CA LEU A 209 74.14 26.46 -14.54
C LEU A 209 74.51 27.57 -13.54
N LYS A 210 75.47 28.41 -13.95
CA LYS A 210 75.96 29.57 -13.22
C LYS A 210 75.32 30.86 -13.74
N THR A 211 75.47 31.96 -13.00
CA THR A 211 74.85 33.27 -13.28
C THR A 211 75.21 33.88 -14.64
N ASP A 212 76.36 33.54 -15.22
CA ASP A 212 76.72 33.91 -16.61
C ASP A 212 75.79 33.27 -17.65
N GLN A 213 75.01 32.26 -17.27
CA GLN A 213 74.03 31.57 -18.08
C GLN A 213 72.58 31.79 -17.61
N GLN A 214 72.32 32.83 -16.82
CA GLN A 214 70.99 33.15 -16.30
C GLN A 214 69.91 33.21 -17.40
N SER A 215 70.25 33.74 -18.59
CA SER A 215 69.35 33.78 -19.74
C SER A 215 68.83 32.40 -20.23
N LYS A 216 69.60 31.32 -20.03
CA LYS A 216 69.14 29.95 -20.32
C LYS A 216 68.12 29.47 -19.28
N VAL A 217 68.33 29.83 -18.02
CA VAL A 217 67.41 29.53 -16.92
C VAL A 217 66.08 30.24 -17.14
N ASP A 218 66.12 31.51 -17.53
CA ASP A 218 64.94 32.30 -17.91
C ASP A 218 64.22 31.70 -19.13
N GLY A 219 64.97 31.10 -20.06
CA GLY A 219 64.42 30.34 -21.19
C GLY A 219 63.66 29.07 -20.80
N TYR A 220 64.03 28.40 -19.70
CA TYR A 220 63.29 27.25 -19.17
C TYR A 220 61.89 27.67 -18.67
N VAL A 221 61.77 28.82 -18.01
CA VAL A 221 60.49 29.40 -17.55
C VAL A 221 59.51 29.55 -18.72
N THR A 222 59.98 30.17 -19.80
CA THR A 222 59.18 30.38 -21.02
C THR A 222 58.73 29.04 -21.63
N SER A 223 59.63 28.06 -21.69
CA SER A 223 59.36 26.74 -22.27
C SER A 223 58.33 25.95 -21.45
N ILE A 224 58.41 26.01 -20.11
CA ILE A 224 57.43 25.38 -19.21
C ILE A 224 56.05 26.03 -19.39
N ASN A 225 55.97 27.36 -19.31
CA ASN A 225 54.70 28.09 -19.41
C ASN A 225 54.00 27.83 -20.76
N ASN A 226 54.75 27.79 -21.86
CA ASN A 226 54.19 27.49 -23.19
C ASN A 226 53.66 26.06 -23.30
N ALA A 227 54.35 25.08 -22.70
CA ALA A 227 53.88 23.70 -22.71
C ALA A 227 52.67 23.48 -21.80
N VAL A 228 52.61 24.14 -20.65
CA VAL A 228 51.42 24.16 -19.78
C VAL A 228 50.23 24.76 -20.53
N ALA A 229 50.40 25.90 -21.20
CA ALA A 229 49.37 26.53 -22.01
C ALA A 229 48.92 25.68 -23.22
N SER A 230 49.76 24.76 -23.68
CA SER A 230 49.49 23.87 -24.83
C SER A 230 48.91 22.51 -24.43
N LEU A 231 48.64 22.27 -23.15
CA LEU A 231 47.95 21.07 -22.69
C LEU A 231 46.52 21.01 -23.28
N LYS A 232 46.15 19.87 -23.85
CA LYS A 232 44.83 19.68 -24.48
C LYS A 232 44.03 18.63 -23.72
N TYR A 233 42.79 18.92 -23.36
CA TYR A 233 41.90 17.94 -22.72
C TYR A 233 41.57 16.77 -23.65
N LYS A 234 41.34 15.59 -23.07
CA LYS A 234 40.75 14.43 -23.78
C LYS A 234 39.29 14.73 -24.15
N ASN A 235 38.76 14.02 -25.14
CA ASN A 235 37.32 14.07 -25.44
C ASN A 235 36.53 13.34 -24.35
N ALA A 236 35.29 13.77 -24.09
CA ALA A 236 34.36 12.99 -23.28
C ALA A 236 33.96 11.69 -23.99
N ASP A 237 33.65 10.65 -23.21
CA ASP A 237 33.19 9.36 -23.68
C ASP A 237 31.66 9.37 -23.88
N TYR A 238 31.21 9.19 -25.13
CA TYR A 238 29.79 9.12 -25.52
C TYR A 238 29.28 7.67 -25.64
N SER A 239 30.05 6.67 -25.22
CA SER A 239 29.67 5.25 -25.30
C SER A 239 28.29 4.98 -24.67
N LYS A 240 28.02 5.56 -23.49
CA LYS A 240 26.71 5.48 -22.81
C LYS A 240 25.58 6.13 -23.60
N VAL A 241 25.81 7.32 -24.16
CA VAL A 241 24.81 8.02 -24.99
C VAL A 241 24.47 7.21 -26.24
N ASN A 242 25.47 6.63 -26.88
CA ASN A 242 25.26 5.78 -28.06
C ASN A 242 24.48 4.50 -27.72
N ALA A 243 24.76 3.89 -26.55
CA ALA A 243 24.00 2.74 -26.06
C ALA A 243 22.54 3.10 -25.76
N ALA A 244 22.28 4.26 -25.13
CA ALA A 244 20.92 4.76 -24.87
C ALA A 244 20.15 5.01 -26.18
N LYS A 245 20.79 5.64 -27.18
CA LYS A 245 20.19 5.85 -28.51
C LYS A 245 19.80 4.55 -29.23
N ALA A 246 20.56 3.47 -29.02
CA ALA A 246 20.27 2.18 -29.62
C ALA A 246 19.01 1.49 -29.02
N LYS A 247 18.55 1.92 -27.84
CA LYS A 247 17.33 1.40 -27.18
C LYS A 247 16.05 2.10 -27.65
N VAL A 248 16.14 3.16 -28.45
CA VAL A 248 14.98 3.89 -28.98
C VAL A 248 14.13 2.92 -29.83
N PRO A 249 12.83 2.75 -29.53
CA PRO A 249 11.96 1.88 -30.31
C PRO A 249 11.94 2.25 -31.80
N SER A 250 11.86 1.27 -32.70
CA SER A 250 11.86 1.53 -34.14
C SER A 250 10.50 1.98 -34.69
N ASP A 251 9.40 1.64 -34.01
CA ASP A 251 8.04 1.97 -34.43
C ASP A 251 7.40 3.01 -33.49
N SER A 252 7.46 4.26 -33.91
CA SER A 252 6.83 5.39 -33.21
C SER A 252 5.30 5.34 -33.19
N SER A 253 4.67 4.60 -34.11
CA SER A 253 3.21 4.65 -34.32
C SER A 253 2.41 4.08 -33.15
N LEU A 254 3.06 3.23 -32.35
CA LEU A 254 2.50 2.55 -31.17
C LEU A 254 2.38 3.46 -29.94
N TYR A 255 3.15 4.55 -29.89
CA TYR A 255 3.25 5.42 -28.71
C TYR A 255 2.46 6.72 -28.90
N THR A 256 2.01 7.31 -27.78
CA THR A 256 1.33 8.61 -27.77
C THR A 256 2.27 9.70 -28.28
N GLU A 257 1.69 10.66 -29.01
CA GLU A 257 2.44 11.74 -29.67
C GLU A 257 3.24 12.57 -28.65
N GLU A 258 2.66 12.84 -27.49
CA GLU A 258 3.32 13.58 -26.39
C GLU A 258 4.56 12.85 -25.85
N SER A 259 4.44 11.55 -25.54
CA SER A 259 5.57 10.78 -24.97
C SER A 259 6.69 10.57 -25.99
N TRP A 260 6.32 10.40 -27.27
CA TRP A 260 7.28 10.25 -28.36
C TRP A 260 8.03 11.56 -28.64
N GLN A 261 7.32 12.69 -28.64
CA GLN A 261 7.93 14.01 -28.80
C GLN A 261 8.91 14.31 -27.67
N HIS A 262 8.59 13.95 -26.42
CA HIS A 262 9.50 14.11 -25.30
C HIS A 262 10.84 13.36 -25.50
N LEU A 263 10.79 12.13 -26.01
CA LEU A 263 11.99 11.37 -26.37
C LEU A 263 12.78 12.05 -27.50
N GLN A 264 12.09 12.58 -28.52
CA GLN A 264 12.74 13.31 -29.60
C GLN A 264 13.45 14.57 -29.12
N ASP A 265 12.85 15.31 -28.18
CA ASP A 265 13.47 16.49 -27.58
C ASP A 265 14.75 16.12 -26.81
N LYS A 266 14.71 15.03 -26.02
CA LYS A 266 15.89 14.56 -25.27
C LYS A 266 17.01 14.04 -26.19
N LEU A 267 16.66 13.49 -27.34
CA LEU A 267 17.63 13.12 -28.37
C LEU A 267 18.27 14.35 -29.03
N ALA A 268 17.51 15.43 -29.20
CA ALA A 268 17.97 16.70 -29.76
C ALA A 268 18.85 17.50 -28.79
N ASP A 269 18.65 17.36 -27.47
CA ASP A 269 19.45 18.03 -26.43
C ASP A 269 20.94 17.60 -26.42
N VAL A 270 21.30 16.50 -27.08
CA VAL A 270 22.68 15.96 -27.08
C VAL A 270 23.64 16.85 -27.87
N VAL A 271 24.44 17.63 -27.15
CA VAL A 271 25.58 18.37 -27.71
C VAL A 271 26.77 17.44 -27.91
N THR A 272 27.34 17.38 -29.12
CA THR A 272 28.49 16.52 -29.44
C THR A 272 29.82 17.30 -29.42
N GLY A 273 30.94 16.58 -29.27
CA GLY A 273 32.29 17.17 -29.32
C GLY A 273 32.79 17.80 -28.02
N LEU A 274 32.13 17.53 -26.88
CA LEU A 274 32.57 18.00 -25.57
C LEU A 274 33.85 17.30 -25.09
N ASP A 275 34.68 18.04 -24.34
CA ASP A 275 35.87 17.51 -23.67
C ASP A 275 35.55 16.83 -22.33
N ILE A 276 36.51 16.07 -21.79
CA ILE A 276 36.34 15.19 -20.62
C ILE A 276 35.88 15.90 -19.34
N ARG A 277 36.03 17.23 -19.25
CA ARG A 277 35.50 18.00 -18.10
C ARG A 277 33.99 18.04 -18.06
N TYR A 278 33.34 17.79 -19.20
CA TYR A 278 31.90 17.70 -19.32
C TYR A 278 31.41 16.24 -19.33
N GLN A 279 32.22 15.29 -18.86
CA GLN A 279 31.83 13.88 -18.82
C GLN A 279 30.50 13.68 -18.06
N ASP A 280 30.30 14.36 -16.93
CA ASP A 280 29.05 14.28 -16.18
C ASP A 280 27.85 14.80 -16.99
N GLN A 281 28.05 15.80 -17.85
CA GLN A 281 27.00 16.29 -18.74
C GLN A 281 26.69 15.29 -19.85
N VAL A 282 27.73 14.64 -20.40
CA VAL A 282 27.58 13.58 -21.41
C VAL A 282 26.88 12.35 -20.83
N ASP A 283 27.23 11.95 -19.60
CA ASP A 283 26.58 10.85 -18.89
C ASP A 283 25.11 11.17 -18.60
N LYS A 284 24.79 12.41 -18.20
CA LYS A 284 23.41 12.88 -18.02
C LYS A 284 22.58 12.86 -19.31
N TYR A 285 23.18 13.10 -20.48
CA TYR A 285 22.47 12.93 -21.75
C TYR A 285 22.01 11.48 -21.96
N ALA A 286 22.84 10.50 -21.58
CA ALA A 286 22.47 9.09 -21.68
C ALA A 286 21.32 8.75 -20.71
N GLU A 287 21.42 9.19 -19.45
CA GLU A 287 20.36 9.00 -18.45
C GLU A 287 19.03 9.63 -18.88
N ALA A 288 19.07 10.85 -19.44
CA ALA A 288 17.89 11.55 -19.92
C ALA A 288 17.20 10.82 -21.08
N ILE A 289 17.98 10.26 -22.02
CA ILE A 289 17.44 9.45 -23.12
C ILE A 289 16.83 8.15 -22.59
N GLU A 290 17.51 7.42 -21.69
CA GLU A 290 16.97 6.18 -21.12
C GLU A 290 15.69 6.42 -20.30
N THR A 291 15.66 7.51 -19.53
CA THR A 291 14.47 7.93 -18.78
C THR A 291 13.31 8.22 -19.73
N ALA A 292 13.55 8.97 -20.81
CA ALA A 292 12.52 9.27 -21.81
C ALA A 292 12.00 8.02 -22.54
N ILE A 293 12.86 7.03 -22.79
CA ILE A 293 12.45 5.72 -23.34
C ILE A 293 11.55 4.96 -22.34
N ASN A 294 11.93 4.93 -21.05
CA ASN A 294 11.18 4.19 -20.02
C ASN A 294 9.78 4.76 -19.75
N VAL A 295 9.55 6.04 -20.04
CA VAL A 295 8.24 6.70 -19.84
C VAL A 295 7.40 6.82 -21.12
N LEU A 296 7.81 6.19 -22.21
CA LEU A 296 6.99 6.10 -23.43
C LEU A 296 5.65 5.42 -23.12
N LYS A 297 4.56 6.05 -23.56
CA LYS A 297 3.20 5.55 -23.32
C LYS A 297 2.60 5.02 -24.61
N TYR A 298 2.07 3.79 -24.60
CA TYR A 298 1.35 3.25 -25.74
C TYR A 298 0.03 4.01 -25.98
N LYS A 299 -0.41 4.10 -27.24
CA LYS A 299 -1.75 4.61 -27.58
C LYS A 299 -2.82 3.67 -27.01
N PRO A 300 -4.00 4.17 -26.62
CA PRO A 300 -5.14 3.31 -26.31
C PRO A 300 -5.56 2.50 -27.56
N ALA A 301 -6.10 1.30 -27.35
CA ALA A 301 -6.75 0.54 -28.41
C ALA A 301 -8.05 1.22 -28.87
N ASP A 302 -8.48 0.94 -30.11
CA ASP A 302 -9.71 1.47 -30.70
C ASP A 302 -10.91 0.60 -30.33
N TYR A 303 -11.83 1.15 -29.52
CA TYR A 303 -13.07 0.48 -29.06
C TYR A 303 -14.30 0.82 -29.91
N THR A 304 -14.14 1.49 -31.05
CA THR A 304 -15.27 1.96 -31.87
C THR A 304 -16.23 0.83 -32.22
N ASP A 305 -15.72 -0.34 -32.63
CA ASP A 305 -16.54 -1.49 -32.97
C ASP A 305 -17.18 -2.18 -31.76
N VAL A 306 -16.50 -2.16 -30.61
CA VAL A 306 -17.06 -2.66 -29.34
C VAL A 306 -18.24 -1.81 -28.90
N ASN A 307 -18.08 -0.48 -28.93
CA ASN A 307 -19.15 0.46 -28.60
C ASN A 307 -20.36 0.29 -29.53
N LYS A 308 -20.11 0.04 -30.81
CA LYS A 308 -21.17 -0.29 -31.77
C LYS A 308 -21.88 -1.59 -31.42
N ALA A 309 -21.14 -2.66 -31.12
CA ALA A 309 -21.73 -3.94 -30.70
C ALA A 309 -22.57 -3.83 -29.42
N LEU A 310 -22.14 -3.03 -28.44
CA LEU A 310 -22.91 -2.76 -27.21
C LEU A 310 -24.23 -2.04 -27.49
N SER A 311 -24.27 -1.17 -28.51
CA SER A 311 -25.51 -0.48 -28.92
C SER A 311 -26.53 -1.39 -29.63
N GLU A 312 -26.12 -2.58 -30.07
CA GLU A 312 -26.97 -3.58 -30.73
C GLU A 312 -27.74 -4.46 -29.72
N ILE A 313 -27.47 -4.34 -28.41
CA ILE A 313 -28.18 -5.08 -27.35
C ILE A 313 -29.67 -4.67 -27.32
N PRO A 314 -30.62 -5.61 -27.36
CA PRO A 314 -32.05 -5.31 -27.28
C PRO A 314 -32.40 -4.50 -26.02
N SER A 315 -33.24 -3.47 -26.17
CA SER A 315 -33.62 -2.58 -25.07
C SER A 315 -34.54 -3.22 -24.03
N ASP A 316 -35.28 -4.26 -24.40
CA ASP A 316 -36.11 -5.05 -23.50
C ASP A 316 -35.57 -6.48 -23.40
N LEU A 317 -34.84 -6.74 -22.32
CA LEU A 317 -34.28 -8.06 -22.03
C LEU A 317 -35.22 -8.94 -21.19
N SER A 318 -36.35 -8.41 -20.69
CA SER A 318 -37.23 -9.10 -19.74
C SER A 318 -37.96 -10.31 -20.35
N ILE A 319 -38.09 -10.32 -21.68
CA ILE A 319 -38.69 -11.40 -22.45
C ILE A 319 -37.74 -12.57 -22.71
N TYR A 320 -36.44 -12.43 -22.40
CA TYR A 320 -35.43 -13.46 -22.61
C TYR A 320 -35.08 -14.17 -21.29
N THR A 321 -34.64 -15.44 -21.35
CA THR A 321 -34.31 -16.24 -20.17
C THR A 321 -33.13 -15.63 -19.43
N ASP A 322 -33.18 -15.73 -18.10
CA ASP A 322 -32.18 -15.12 -17.22
C ASP A 322 -30.77 -15.66 -17.51
N ASP A 323 -30.64 -16.96 -17.84
CA ASP A 323 -29.37 -17.59 -18.25
C ASP A 323 -28.77 -16.97 -19.52
N SER A 324 -29.61 -16.69 -20.54
CA SER A 324 -29.12 -16.14 -21.82
C SER A 324 -28.76 -14.66 -21.69
N VAL A 325 -29.47 -13.93 -20.82
CA VAL A 325 -29.18 -12.54 -20.45
C VAL A 325 -27.91 -12.47 -19.59
N GLN A 326 -27.72 -13.38 -18.64
CA GLN A 326 -26.53 -13.46 -17.81
C GLN A 326 -25.29 -13.74 -18.66
N ALA A 327 -25.36 -14.70 -19.59
CA ALA A 327 -24.25 -14.99 -20.50
C ALA A 327 -23.86 -13.82 -21.42
N LEU A 328 -24.81 -12.93 -21.76
CA LEU A 328 -24.53 -11.68 -22.47
C LEU A 328 -23.87 -10.66 -21.53
N ASN A 329 -24.39 -10.50 -20.31
CA ASN A 329 -23.84 -9.60 -19.30
C ASN A 329 -22.41 -9.98 -18.89
N ASP A 330 -22.09 -11.25 -18.76
CA ASP A 330 -20.73 -11.72 -18.41
C ASP A 330 -19.70 -11.31 -19.49
N VAL A 331 -20.08 -11.45 -20.77
CA VAL A 331 -19.24 -10.99 -21.88
C VAL A 331 -19.09 -9.48 -21.85
N VAL A 332 -20.17 -8.72 -21.63
CA VAL A 332 -20.13 -7.26 -21.54
C VAL A 332 -19.27 -6.78 -20.36
N ASN A 333 -19.35 -7.46 -19.22
CA ASN A 333 -18.61 -7.12 -18.00
C ASN A 333 -17.12 -7.50 -18.09
N SER A 334 -16.76 -8.51 -18.92
CA SER A 334 -15.36 -8.90 -19.13
C SER A 334 -14.56 -8.00 -20.10
N ILE A 335 -15.20 -6.98 -20.68
CA ILE A 335 -14.56 -5.99 -21.56
C ILE A 335 -13.70 -5.06 -20.71
N ASP A 336 -12.39 -5.23 -20.77
CA ASP A 336 -11.44 -4.23 -20.27
C ASP A 336 -11.46 -3.02 -21.22
N LYS A 337 -11.60 -1.80 -20.69
CA LYS A 337 -11.70 -0.55 -21.46
C LYS A 337 -10.38 0.23 -21.53
N TYR A 338 -9.33 -0.27 -20.88
CA TYR A 338 -8.06 0.44 -20.73
C TYR A 338 -6.90 -0.21 -21.50
N LEU A 339 -7.18 -1.24 -22.31
CA LEU A 339 -6.15 -1.89 -23.11
C LEU A 339 -5.51 -0.92 -24.12
N ASP A 340 -4.19 -1.04 -24.26
CA ASP A 340 -3.41 -0.29 -25.23
C ASP A 340 -3.38 -0.96 -26.62
N ILE A 341 -2.90 -0.24 -27.62
CA ILE A 341 -2.90 -0.63 -29.04
C ILE A 341 -2.24 -1.98 -29.33
N ARG A 342 -1.37 -2.50 -28.44
CA ARG A 342 -0.77 -3.83 -28.60
C ARG A 342 -1.80 -4.97 -28.47
N TYR A 343 -2.91 -4.69 -27.79
CA TYR A 343 -4.01 -5.62 -27.58
C TYR A 343 -5.19 -5.34 -28.51
N GLN A 344 -4.99 -4.62 -29.61
CA GLN A 344 -6.06 -4.29 -30.55
C GLN A 344 -6.83 -5.54 -31.02
N SER A 345 -6.15 -6.66 -31.26
CA SER A 345 -6.81 -7.93 -31.62
C SER A 345 -7.73 -8.49 -30.52
N THR A 346 -7.43 -8.22 -29.25
CA THR A 346 -8.29 -8.59 -28.11
C THR A 346 -9.53 -7.71 -28.06
N VAL A 347 -9.35 -6.41 -28.28
CA VAL A 347 -10.44 -5.43 -28.35
C VAL A 347 -11.38 -5.73 -29.53
N ASP A 348 -10.84 -6.04 -30.70
CA ASP A 348 -11.62 -6.46 -31.88
C ASP A 348 -12.41 -7.77 -31.59
N GLY A 349 -11.85 -8.66 -30.76
CA GLY A 349 -12.50 -9.88 -30.28
C GLY A 349 -13.72 -9.62 -29.41
N TYR A 350 -13.70 -8.58 -28.55
CA TYR A 350 -14.84 -8.23 -27.68
C TYR A 350 -16.10 -7.90 -28.48
N ALA A 351 -15.96 -7.13 -29.57
CA ALA A 351 -17.10 -6.78 -30.43
C ALA A 351 -17.76 -8.03 -31.04
N SER A 352 -16.95 -9.02 -31.42
CA SER A 352 -17.43 -10.29 -31.98
C SER A 352 -18.16 -11.14 -30.95
N SER A 353 -17.61 -11.23 -29.73
CA SER A 353 -18.20 -11.98 -28.61
C SER A 353 -19.55 -11.40 -28.16
N VAL A 354 -19.68 -10.07 -28.06
CA VAL A 354 -20.95 -9.40 -27.72
C VAL A 354 -22.02 -9.73 -28.75
N ARG A 355 -21.73 -9.58 -30.06
CA ARG A 355 -22.68 -9.91 -31.14
C ARG A 355 -23.10 -11.37 -31.14
N ALA A 356 -22.16 -12.29 -30.85
CA ALA A 356 -22.48 -13.71 -30.75
C ALA A 356 -23.46 -14.01 -29.61
N LYS A 357 -23.32 -13.35 -28.45
CA LYS A 357 -24.25 -13.51 -27.33
C LYS A 357 -25.60 -12.85 -27.56
N ILE A 358 -25.64 -11.70 -28.23
CA ILE A 358 -26.90 -11.07 -28.67
C ILE A 358 -27.70 -12.05 -29.55
N GLY A 359 -27.04 -12.70 -30.52
CA GLY A 359 -27.66 -13.71 -31.38
C GLY A 359 -28.11 -15.01 -30.68
N ALA A 360 -27.68 -15.24 -29.43
CA ALA A 360 -27.96 -16.44 -28.65
C ALA A 360 -29.02 -16.25 -27.54
N LEU A 361 -29.62 -15.06 -27.43
CA LEU A 361 -30.70 -14.78 -26.48
C LEU A 361 -31.92 -15.69 -26.75
N LYS A 362 -32.48 -16.30 -25.70
CA LYS A 362 -33.63 -17.23 -25.78
C LYS A 362 -34.84 -16.63 -25.09
N THR A 363 -36.03 -16.68 -25.69
CA THR A 363 -37.26 -16.14 -25.07
C THR A 363 -37.78 -17.01 -23.92
N LYS A 364 -38.43 -16.40 -22.91
CA LYS A 364 -39.11 -17.12 -21.82
C LYS A 364 -40.38 -17.82 -22.33
N GLY A 365 -40.79 -18.90 -21.68
CA GLY A 365 -42.11 -19.51 -21.88
C GLY A 365 -43.23 -18.62 -21.31
N ALA A 366 -44.45 -18.72 -21.85
CA ALA A 366 -45.62 -18.08 -21.25
C ALA A 366 -45.98 -18.72 -19.90
N ASP A 367 -46.57 -17.94 -19.00
CA ASP A 367 -47.02 -18.37 -17.68
C ASP A 367 -48.41 -19.02 -17.76
N TYR A 368 -48.48 -20.33 -17.52
CA TYR A 368 -49.71 -21.12 -17.51
C TYR A 368 -50.32 -21.29 -16.12
N THR A 369 -49.81 -20.63 -15.08
CA THR A 369 -50.25 -20.82 -13.69
C THR A 369 -51.76 -20.61 -13.54
N ALA A 370 -52.29 -19.51 -14.09
CA ALA A 370 -53.73 -19.22 -14.05
C ALA A 370 -54.57 -20.26 -14.83
N VAL A 371 -54.02 -20.82 -15.92
CA VAL A 371 -54.69 -21.88 -16.70
C VAL A 371 -54.71 -23.18 -15.91
N ILE A 372 -53.59 -23.57 -15.29
CA ILE A 372 -53.48 -24.77 -14.45
C ILE A 372 -54.44 -24.68 -13.25
N GLU A 373 -54.50 -23.52 -12.59
CA GLU A 373 -55.47 -23.27 -11.51
C GLU A 373 -56.92 -23.42 -11.99
N ALA A 374 -57.26 -22.83 -13.15
CA ALA A 374 -58.59 -22.93 -13.72
C ALA A 374 -58.95 -24.38 -14.11
N VAL A 375 -58.01 -25.13 -14.72
CA VAL A 375 -58.18 -26.56 -15.04
C VAL A 375 -58.42 -27.38 -13.77
N ASN A 376 -57.62 -27.18 -12.73
CA ASN A 376 -57.76 -27.89 -11.46
C ASN A 376 -59.10 -27.58 -10.77
N LYS A 377 -59.49 -26.30 -10.75
CA LYS A 377 -60.79 -25.86 -10.21
C LYS A 377 -61.95 -26.46 -11.00
N GLY A 378 -61.81 -26.53 -12.33
CA GLY A 378 -62.77 -27.17 -13.21
C GLY A 378 -62.91 -28.67 -12.93
N ASN A 379 -61.80 -29.40 -12.89
CA ASN A 379 -61.77 -30.83 -12.58
C ASN A 379 -62.33 -31.14 -11.18
N ALA A 380 -62.05 -30.30 -10.18
CA ALA A 380 -62.61 -30.44 -8.83
C ALA A 380 -64.14 -30.26 -8.81
N LYS A 381 -64.67 -29.28 -9.55
CA LYS A 381 -66.11 -29.07 -9.67
C LYS A 381 -66.81 -30.26 -10.35
N ILE A 382 -66.18 -30.87 -11.34
CA ILE A 382 -66.67 -32.09 -11.99
C ILE A 382 -66.73 -33.25 -10.98
N ALA A 383 -65.73 -33.37 -10.10
CA ALA A 383 -65.67 -34.42 -9.08
C ALA A 383 -66.72 -34.31 -7.96
N GLU A 384 -67.33 -33.12 -7.72
CA GLU A 384 -68.37 -32.93 -6.69
C GLU A 384 -69.65 -33.75 -6.97
N GLY A 385 -69.92 -34.14 -8.23
CA GLY A 385 -71.03 -35.02 -8.58
C GLY A 385 -72.45 -34.47 -8.32
N ILE A 386 -72.54 -33.20 -7.93
CA ILE A 386 -73.82 -32.50 -7.64
C ILE A 386 -74.36 -31.71 -8.83
N TYR A 387 -73.57 -31.60 -9.91
CA TYR A 387 -73.91 -30.80 -11.09
C TYR A 387 -74.54 -31.62 -12.21
N THR A 388 -75.36 -30.98 -13.05
CA THR A 388 -75.96 -31.63 -14.23
C THR A 388 -74.92 -31.99 -15.28
N ASP A 389 -75.07 -33.18 -15.90
CA ASP A 389 -74.14 -33.73 -16.90
C ASP A 389 -73.90 -32.77 -18.09
N GLU A 390 -74.93 -32.01 -18.48
CA GLU A 390 -74.88 -31.07 -19.62
C GLU A 390 -73.98 -29.85 -19.33
N SER A 391 -73.99 -29.35 -18.09
CA SER A 391 -73.10 -28.25 -17.68
C SER A 391 -71.64 -28.69 -17.50
N VAL A 392 -71.41 -29.97 -17.18
CA VAL A 392 -70.06 -30.57 -17.06
C VAL A 392 -69.40 -30.77 -18.43
N ALA A 393 -70.16 -31.12 -19.47
CA ALA A 393 -69.63 -31.30 -20.82
C ALA A 393 -69.01 -30.02 -21.42
N VAL A 394 -69.61 -28.86 -21.14
CA VAL A 394 -69.11 -27.55 -21.59
C VAL A 394 -67.76 -27.21 -20.94
N LEU A 395 -67.61 -27.53 -19.64
CA LEU A 395 -66.37 -27.33 -18.89
C LEU A 395 -65.23 -28.23 -19.39
N ASN A 396 -65.51 -29.50 -19.68
CA ASN A 396 -64.52 -30.43 -20.23
C ASN A 396 -63.95 -29.96 -21.59
N LYS A 397 -64.79 -29.35 -22.44
CA LYS A 397 -64.33 -28.81 -23.73
C LYS A 397 -63.39 -27.61 -23.55
N ALA A 398 -63.69 -26.70 -22.63
CA ALA A 398 -62.83 -25.54 -22.39
C ALA A 398 -61.43 -25.95 -21.88
N ILE A 399 -61.35 -27.05 -21.12
CA ILE A 399 -60.09 -27.62 -20.63
C ILE A 399 -59.26 -28.26 -21.76
N SER A 400 -59.90 -28.91 -22.74
CA SER A 400 -59.17 -29.59 -23.84
C SER A 400 -58.56 -28.65 -24.88
N ASP A 401 -59.02 -27.40 -24.96
CA ASP A 401 -58.60 -26.44 -26.00
C ASP A 401 -57.26 -25.72 -25.67
N VAL A 402 -56.66 -25.98 -24.50
CA VAL A 402 -55.40 -25.36 -24.02
C VAL A 402 -54.15 -25.91 -24.75
N GLN A 403 -53.25 -25.03 -25.19
CA GLN A 403 -51.93 -25.40 -25.77
C GLN A 403 -50.79 -25.01 -24.82
N TYR A 404 -49.85 -25.91 -24.49
CA TYR A 404 -48.87 -25.73 -23.40
C TYR A 404 -47.43 -25.36 -23.83
N ASN A 405 -47.22 -24.83 -25.03
CA ASN A 405 -45.87 -24.57 -25.58
C ASN A 405 -45.68 -23.17 -26.17
N LEU A 406 -46.51 -22.20 -25.78
CA LEU A 406 -46.38 -20.82 -26.24
C LEU A 406 -45.31 -20.05 -25.45
N ASP A 407 -44.59 -19.17 -26.13
CA ASP A 407 -43.61 -18.25 -25.53
C ASP A 407 -44.29 -17.01 -24.92
N ILE A 408 -43.54 -16.25 -24.10
CA ILE A 408 -44.04 -15.10 -23.34
C ILE A 408 -44.68 -14.01 -24.20
N THR A 409 -44.36 -13.91 -25.50
CA THR A 409 -44.99 -12.94 -26.41
C THR A 409 -46.44 -13.29 -26.75
N LYS A 410 -46.89 -14.50 -26.38
CA LYS A 410 -48.27 -14.99 -26.50
C LYS A 410 -49.00 -15.06 -25.16
N GLN A 411 -48.51 -14.40 -24.11
CA GLN A 411 -49.14 -14.43 -22.78
C GLN A 411 -50.64 -14.10 -22.82
N ALA A 412 -51.05 -13.12 -23.62
CA ALA A 412 -52.47 -12.76 -23.78
C ALA A 412 -53.35 -13.91 -24.31
N GLN A 413 -52.78 -14.84 -25.10
CA GLN A 413 -53.47 -16.04 -25.55
C GLN A 413 -53.59 -17.09 -24.42
N VAL A 414 -52.59 -17.18 -23.55
CA VAL A 414 -52.60 -18.07 -22.37
C VAL A 414 -53.62 -17.59 -21.34
N ASP A 415 -53.68 -16.28 -21.08
CA ASP A 415 -54.65 -15.68 -20.17
C ASP A 415 -56.09 -15.91 -20.63
N ALA A 416 -56.32 -15.88 -21.95
CA ALA A 416 -57.63 -16.15 -22.55
C ALA A 416 -58.10 -17.59 -22.31
N TYR A 417 -57.20 -18.59 -22.26
CA TYR A 417 -57.55 -19.97 -21.91
C TYR A 417 -58.05 -20.09 -20.47
N ALA A 418 -57.38 -19.42 -19.51
CA ALA A 418 -57.80 -19.42 -18.11
C ALA A 418 -59.18 -18.77 -17.94
N GLN A 419 -59.44 -17.69 -18.68
CA GLN A 419 -60.73 -17.01 -18.67
C GLN A 419 -61.85 -17.90 -19.21
N ALA A 420 -61.64 -18.57 -20.35
CA ALA A 420 -62.63 -19.46 -20.95
C ALA A 420 -63.04 -20.63 -20.03
N ILE A 421 -62.08 -21.21 -19.28
CA ILE A 421 -62.35 -22.28 -18.31
C ILE A 421 -63.15 -21.75 -17.12
N ASN A 422 -62.78 -20.60 -16.55
CA ASN A 422 -63.51 -20.00 -15.43
C ASN A 422 -64.95 -19.61 -15.82
N ASP A 423 -65.16 -19.11 -17.03
CA ASP A 423 -66.48 -18.81 -17.56
C ASP A 423 -67.35 -20.08 -17.66
N ALA A 424 -66.77 -21.22 -18.03
CA ALA A 424 -67.47 -22.51 -18.07
C ALA A 424 -67.81 -23.03 -16.66
N ILE A 425 -66.91 -22.87 -15.68
CA ILE A 425 -67.16 -23.21 -14.26
C ILE A 425 -68.36 -22.44 -13.71
N SER A 426 -68.49 -21.15 -14.04
CA SER A 426 -69.57 -20.28 -13.53
C SER A 426 -70.98 -20.70 -13.96
N LYS A 427 -71.10 -21.58 -14.96
CA LYS A 427 -72.37 -21.99 -15.58
C LYS A 427 -72.83 -23.40 -15.17
N LEU A 428 -72.23 -23.99 -14.13
CA LEU A 428 -72.62 -25.28 -13.57
C LEU A 428 -73.95 -25.23 -12.77
N VAL A 429 -74.77 -26.29 -12.80
CA VAL A 429 -76.16 -26.33 -12.23
C VAL A 429 -76.38 -27.50 -11.24
N VAL A 430 -76.98 -27.30 -10.04
CA VAL A 430 -76.96 -28.20 -8.82
C VAL A 430 -78.26 -29.03 -8.51
N LYS A 431 -78.19 -30.09 -7.66
CA LYS A 431 -79.27 -31.01 -7.11
C LYS A 431 -79.48 -30.89 -5.54
N PHE A 432 -80.69 -31.03 -4.92
CA PHE A 432 -81.09 -30.64 -3.50
C PHE A 432 -80.97 -31.68 -2.30
N VAL A 433 -80.67 -31.25 -1.02
CA VAL A 433 -80.42 -32.03 0.28
C VAL A 433 -80.68 -31.20 1.62
N PRO A 434 -81.03 -31.72 2.86
CA PRO A 434 -81.30 -30.95 4.14
C PRO A 434 -80.13 -30.64 5.16
N ALA A 435 -80.29 -29.68 6.13
CA ALA A 435 -79.25 -29.12 7.06
C ALA A 435 -79.19 -29.65 8.54
N ASP A 436 -78.07 -29.40 9.24
CA ASP A 436 -77.66 -29.87 10.59
C ASP A 436 -77.73 -28.76 11.68
N TYR A 437 -78.37 -29.02 12.83
CA TYR A 437 -78.63 -28.03 13.90
C TYR A 437 -77.84 -28.26 15.21
N THR A 438 -76.90 -29.21 15.24
CA THR A 438 -76.25 -29.65 16.49
C THR A 438 -75.48 -28.55 17.24
N GLN A 439 -74.90 -27.56 16.56
CA GLN A 439 -74.17 -26.46 17.22
C GLN A 439 -75.09 -25.47 17.95
N VAL A 440 -76.27 -25.19 17.38
CA VAL A 440 -77.26 -24.28 17.98
C VAL A 440 -77.68 -24.80 19.36
N ASP A 441 -77.91 -26.11 19.46
CA ASP A 441 -78.30 -26.76 20.70
C ASP A 441 -77.20 -26.75 21.78
N SER A 442 -75.93 -26.67 21.39
CA SER A 442 -74.80 -26.59 22.32
C SER A 442 -74.65 -25.21 22.97
N GLU A 443 -74.81 -24.12 22.21
CA GLU A 443 -74.57 -22.76 22.71
C GLU A 443 -75.65 -22.27 23.69
N ILE A 444 -76.91 -22.69 23.51
CA ILE A 444 -78.00 -22.41 24.46
C ILE A 444 -77.68 -22.97 25.86
N GLY A 445 -77.01 -24.12 25.92
CA GLY A 445 -76.65 -24.77 27.19
C GLY A 445 -75.58 -24.05 28.03
N LYS A 446 -74.90 -23.02 27.50
CA LYS A 446 -73.75 -22.35 28.15
C LYS A 446 -74.10 -21.05 28.90
N ILE A 447 -75.36 -20.61 28.91
CA ILE A 447 -75.77 -19.31 29.47
C ILE A 447 -75.67 -19.30 31.03
N PRO A 448 -75.03 -18.29 31.67
CA PRO A 448 -74.88 -18.21 33.13
C PRO A 448 -76.22 -18.13 33.89
N SER A 449 -76.27 -18.71 35.11
CA SER A 449 -77.50 -18.84 35.90
C SER A 449 -77.87 -17.63 36.75
N ASP A 450 -76.93 -16.76 37.15
CA ASP A 450 -77.20 -15.48 37.82
C ASP A 450 -76.81 -14.31 36.91
N LEU A 451 -77.83 -13.59 36.45
CA LEU A 451 -77.67 -12.49 35.50
C LEU A 451 -77.81 -11.10 36.18
N THR A 452 -78.01 -11.03 37.50
CA THR A 452 -78.35 -9.77 38.22
C THR A 452 -77.17 -8.80 38.40
N VAL A 453 -75.95 -9.32 38.35
CA VAL A 453 -74.68 -8.58 38.39
C VAL A 453 -74.30 -7.99 37.02
N TYR A 454 -74.99 -8.42 35.97
CA TYR A 454 -74.83 -7.92 34.61
C TYR A 454 -75.85 -6.81 34.31
N THR A 455 -75.61 -6.07 33.24
CA THR A 455 -76.47 -4.97 32.78
C THR A 455 -77.71 -5.51 32.09
N ASP A 456 -78.87 -4.91 32.38
CA ASP A 456 -80.17 -5.38 31.91
C ASP A 456 -80.29 -5.39 30.37
N GLU A 457 -79.57 -4.49 29.68
CA GLU A 457 -79.53 -4.40 28.22
C GLU A 457 -78.91 -5.63 27.55
N THR A 458 -77.78 -6.11 28.08
CA THR A 458 -77.06 -7.26 27.50
C THR A 458 -77.80 -8.59 27.74
N VAL A 459 -78.52 -8.69 28.86
CA VAL A 459 -79.38 -9.84 29.18
C VAL A 459 -80.60 -9.91 28.25
N ALA A 460 -81.17 -8.78 27.87
CA ALA A 460 -82.30 -8.75 26.93
C ALA A 460 -81.90 -9.19 25.51
N ALA A 461 -80.71 -8.78 25.03
CA ALA A 461 -80.18 -9.17 23.72
C ALA A 461 -79.94 -10.69 23.62
N LEU A 462 -79.44 -11.31 24.70
CA LEU A 462 -79.26 -12.76 24.78
C LEU A 462 -80.58 -13.53 24.63
N ASN A 463 -81.63 -13.09 25.31
CA ASN A 463 -82.94 -13.74 25.22
C ASN A 463 -83.59 -13.59 23.82
N ALA A 464 -83.31 -12.50 23.11
CA ALA A 464 -83.80 -12.31 21.74
C ALA A 464 -83.11 -13.26 20.74
N ALA A 465 -81.79 -13.45 20.87
CA ALA A 465 -81.03 -14.35 19.99
C ALA A 465 -81.50 -15.81 20.07
N VAL A 466 -81.83 -16.30 21.27
CA VAL A 466 -82.31 -17.68 21.47
C VAL A 466 -83.68 -17.92 20.83
N ASN A 467 -84.56 -16.93 20.82
CA ASN A 467 -85.93 -17.09 20.31
C ASN A 467 -86.04 -17.05 18.76
N ALA A 468 -84.97 -16.74 18.03
CA ALA A 468 -84.99 -16.50 16.58
C ALA A 468 -84.75 -17.75 15.70
N VAL A 469 -84.53 -18.93 16.29
CA VAL A 469 -84.12 -20.16 15.57
C VAL A 469 -85.29 -20.82 14.82
N ASP A 470 -85.21 -20.93 13.48
CA ASP A 470 -86.13 -21.71 12.62
C ASP A 470 -85.52 -23.07 12.25
N ARG A 471 -86.27 -24.18 12.41
CA ARG A 471 -85.77 -25.57 12.20
C ARG A 471 -86.17 -26.23 10.87
N SER A 472 -86.67 -25.47 9.90
CA SER A 472 -87.20 -26.03 8.63
C SER A 472 -86.24 -26.01 7.42
N LEU A 473 -84.97 -25.60 7.60
CA LEU A 473 -84.03 -25.26 6.49
C LEU A 473 -83.23 -26.44 5.87
N GLY A 474 -82.83 -26.28 4.59
CA GLY A 474 -82.06 -27.23 3.76
C GLY A 474 -80.52 -27.10 3.84
N LYS A 475 -79.72 -28.05 3.29
CA LYS A 475 -78.24 -28.08 3.36
C LYS A 475 -77.59 -26.86 2.70
N ASP A 476 -78.19 -26.36 1.64
CA ASP A 476 -77.83 -25.12 0.97
C ASP A 476 -78.03 -23.87 1.86
N GLN A 477 -78.78 -24.01 2.96
CA GLN A 477 -79.04 -22.99 3.96
C GLN A 477 -78.34 -23.29 5.30
N GLN A 478 -77.36 -24.21 5.32
CA GLN A 478 -76.58 -24.56 6.52
C GLN A 478 -75.94 -23.32 7.17
N ALA A 479 -75.48 -22.35 6.37
CA ALA A 479 -74.93 -21.11 6.89
C ALA A 479 -75.95 -20.28 7.70
N THR A 480 -77.25 -20.40 7.40
CA THR A 480 -78.30 -19.74 8.19
C THR A 480 -78.47 -20.44 9.53
N VAL A 481 -78.36 -21.77 9.56
CA VAL A 481 -78.41 -22.59 10.78
C VAL A 481 -77.18 -22.36 11.67
N ASP A 482 -75.99 -22.33 11.07
CA ASP A 482 -74.73 -22.01 11.77
C ASP A 482 -74.77 -20.57 12.31
N GLY A 483 -75.39 -19.64 11.56
CA GLY A 483 -75.61 -18.26 11.98
C GLY A 483 -76.47 -18.12 13.24
N TYR A 484 -77.45 -19.01 13.45
CA TYR A 484 -78.21 -19.05 14.70
C TYR A 484 -77.32 -19.43 15.90
N ALA A 485 -76.40 -20.39 15.73
CA ALA A 485 -75.50 -20.80 16.79
C ALA A 485 -74.53 -19.66 17.18
N GLU A 486 -73.95 -18.98 16.19
CA GLU A 486 -73.03 -17.86 16.42
C GLU A 486 -73.74 -16.65 17.05
N SER A 487 -74.98 -16.37 16.66
CA SER A 487 -75.77 -15.26 17.24
C SER A 487 -76.05 -15.47 18.73
N ILE A 488 -76.38 -16.71 19.13
CA ILE A 488 -76.62 -17.06 20.54
C ILE A 488 -75.32 -16.99 21.35
N LYS A 489 -74.22 -17.51 20.80
CA LYS A 489 -72.89 -17.41 21.41
C LYS A 489 -72.44 -15.97 21.62
N THR A 490 -72.58 -15.13 20.59
CA THR A 490 -72.21 -13.71 20.64
C THR A 490 -72.99 -12.97 21.72
N ALA A 491 -74.31 -13.18 21.76
CA ALA A 491 -75.13 -12.51 22.76
C ALA A 491 -74.83 -12.99 24.20
N ARG A 492 -74.40 -14.25 24.38
CA ARG A 492 -73.98 -14.79 25.68
C ARG A 492 -72.66 -14.18 26.14
N GLU A 493 -71.69 -14.07 25.24
CA GLU A 493 -70.37 -13.52 25.54
C GLU A 493 -70.39 -12.00 25.73
N ALA A 494 -71.44 -11.32 25.24
CA ALA A 494 -71.62 -9.88 25.36
C ALA A 494 -72.23 -9.41 26.69
N LEU A 495 -72.48 -10.30 27.66
CA LEU A 495 -72.96 -9.92 29.00
C LEU A 495 -71.93 -9.03 29.74
N LYS A 496 -72.35 -7.86 30.25
CA LYS A 496 -71.44 -6.88 30.91
C LYS A 496 -71.79 -6.62 32.38
N TYR A 497 -70.79 -6.56 33.27
CA TYR A 497 -70.93 -6.21 34.70
C TYR A 497 -71.21 -4.70 34.93
N LYS A 498 -71.67 -4.32 36.14
CA LYS A 498 -71.91 -2.94 36.59
C LYS A 498 -70.65 -2.28 37.22
N ASP A 499 -70.52 -0.94 37.19
CA ASP A 499 -69.33 -0.16 37.63
C ASP A 499 -69.21 0.08 39.17
N ALA A 500 -68.01 0.42 39.67
CA ALA A 500 -67.70 0.84 41.05
C ALA A 500 -67.80 2.37 41.31
N ASP A 501 -67.97 2.79 42.57
CA ASP A 501 -68.16 4.20 43.02
C ASP A 501 -66.85 4.90 43.41
N TYR A 502 -66.54 6.05 42.80
CA TYR A 502 -65.27 6.81 42.94
C TYR A 502 -65.37 8.15 43.67
N SER A 503 -66.53 8.47 44.23
CA SER A 503 -66.83 9.81 44.77
C SER A 503 -65.87 10.32 45.86
N ALA A 504 -65.25 9.44 46.65
CA ALA A 504 -64.29 9.80 47.71
C ALA A 504 -62.93 10.31 47.17
N VAL A 505 -62.45 9.79 46.04
CA VAL A 505 -61.14 10.13 45.47
C VAL A 505 -61.13 11.55 44.89
N GLU A 506 -62.23 11.93 44.23
CA GLU A 506 -62.37 13.26 43.64
C GLU A 506 -62.41 14.37 44.70
N THR A 507 -62.89 14.06 45.91
CA THR A 507 -62.87 15.02 47.03
C THR A 507 -61.43 15.33 47.47
N ALA A 508 -60.54 14.35 47.53
CA ALA A 508 -59.15 14.53 48.01
C ALA A 508 -58.29 15.38 47.06
N LYS A 509 -58.48 15.27 45.73
CA LYS A 509 -57.72 16.04 44.72
C LYS A 509 -57.92 17.56 44.82
N THR A 510 -59.04 18.02 45.38
CA THR A 510 -59.36 19.45 45.47
C THR A 510 -58.49 20.25 46.47
N LYS A 511 -57.68 19.59 47.30
CA LYS A 511 -56.92 20.21 48.41
C LYS A 511 -55.46 20.61 48.07
N VAL A 512 -55.01 20.41 46.83
CA VAL A 512 -53.61 20.62 46.39
C VAL A 512 -53.27 22.13 46.25
N PRO A 513 -52.11 22.62 46.76
CA PRO A 513 -51.70 24.04 46.62
C PRO A 513 -51.49 24.48 45.16
N ALA A 514 -51.57 25.78 44.86
CA ALA A 514 -51.57 26.29 43.48
C ALA A 514 -50.19 26.71 42.92
N ASP A 515 -49.21 27.04 43.77
CA ASP A 515 -47.87 27.50 43.34
C ASP A 515 -46.78 26.57 43.89
N SER A 516 -46.16 25.81 42.99
CA SER A 516 -45.12 24.83 43.31
C SER A 516 -43.74 25.44 43.55
N SER A 517 -43.50 26.68 43.09
CA SER A 517 -42.17 27.31 43.07
C SER A 517 -41.67 27.73 44.46
N LEU A 518 -42.59 27.82 45.42
CA LEU A 518 -42.29 28.15 46.81
C LEU A 518 -41.77 26.95 47.60
N TYR A 519 -41.99 25.73 47.11
CA TYR A 519 -41.69 24.50 47.82
C TYR A 519 -40.51 23.74 47.21
N THR A 520 -39.85 22.89 48.00
CA THR A 520 -38.76 22.05 47.50
C THR A 520 -39.28 21.01 46.51
N ALA A 521 -38.52 20.80 45.43
CA ALA A 521 -38.90 19.89 44.34
C ALA A 521 -39.23 18.46 44.82
N GLU A 522 -38.52 17.97 45.84
CA GLU A 522 -38.72 16.63 46.42
C GLU A 522 -40.09 16.46 47.08
N SER A 523 -40.52 17.45 47.88
CA SER A 523 -41.81 17.38 48.59
C SER A 523 -43.00 17.53 47.62
N TRP A 524 -42.84 18.33 46.56
CA TRP A 524 -43.85 18.51 45.52
C TRP A 524 -44.05 17.26 44.66
N GLN A 525 -42.95 16.58 44.30
CA GLN A 525 -43.00 15.38 43.48
C GLN A 525 -43.71 14.21 44.17
N ASN A 526 -43.58 14.08 45.49
CA ASN A 526 -44.25 13.03 46.27
C ASN A 526 -45.79 13.14 46.19
N LEU A 527 -46.33 14.36 46.29
CA LEU A 527 -47.76 14.63 46.11
C LEU A 527 -48.26 14.28 44.71
N GLN A 528 -47.49 14.65 43.68
CA GLN A 528 -47.85 14.36 42.30
C GLN A 528 -47.94 12.85 42.02
N ASN A 529 -47.03 12.05 42.60
CA ASN A 529 -47.01 10.61 42.43
C ASN A 529 -48.25 9.93 43.04
N LYS A 530 -48.76 10.41 44.19
CA LYS A 530 -49.95 9.84 44.83
C LYS A 530 -51.24 10.14 44.07
N ILE A 531 -51.35 11.30 43.43
CA ILE A 531 -52.49 11.64 42.55
C ILE A 531 -52.49 10.77 41.29
N ASN A 532 -51.33 10.49 40.71
CA ASN A 532 -51.21 9.69 39.49
C ASN A 532 -51.46 8.18 39.71
N ALA A 533 -51.54 7.70 40.97
CA ALA A 533 -51.70 6.29 41.29
C ALA A 533 -53.16 5.80 41.30
N VAL A 534 -54.14 6.69 41.10
CA VAL A 534 -55.57 6.36 41.06
C VAL A 534 -55.91 5.58 39.77
N VAL A 535 -56.52 4.40 39.90
CA VAL A 535 -56.96 3.57 38.76
C VAL A 535 -58.47 3.73 38.56
N GLU A 536 -58.91 4.27 37.42
CA GLU A 536 -60.32 4.50 37.06
C GLU A 536 -60.96 3.31 36.32
N GLY A 537 -62.30 3.24 36.30
CA GLY A 537 -63.05 2.26 35.48
C GLY A 537 -63.15 0.85 36.04
N LEU A 538 -62.99 0.68 37.36
CA LEU A 538 -63.18 -0.62 38.02
C LEU A 538 -64.67 -0.97 38.16
N ASP A 539 -64.98 -2.27 38.09
CA ASP A 539 -66.33 -2.80 38.24
C ASP A 539 -66.71 -3.06 39.70
N ILE A 540 -67.99 -3.30 39.96
CA ILE A 540 -68.58 -3.43 41.30
C ILE A 540 -67.92 -4.51 42.18
N THR A 541 -67.14 -5.45 41.61
CA THR A 541 -66.40 -6.46 42.39
C THR A 541 -65.12 -5.91 43.06
N GLN A 542 -64.68 -4.70 42.72
CA GLN A 542 -63.39 -4.11 43.14
C GLN A 542 -63.50 -2.83 44.02
N GLN A 543 -64.68 -2.56 44.58
CA GLN A 543 -64.99 -1.31 45.32
C GLN A 543 -63.99 -0.95 46.43
N SER A 544 -63.48 -1.92 47.20
CA SER A 544 -62.56 -1.66 48.32
C SER A 544 -61.20 -1.09 47.90
N ARG A 545 -60.82 -1.26 46.63
CA ARG A 545 -59.58 -0.69 46.07
C ARG A 545 -59.72 0.80 45.77
N VAL A 546 -60.93 1.24 45.44
CA VAL A 546 -61.23 2.64 45.11
C VAL A 546 -61.11 3.53 46.34
N ASP A 547 -61.61 3.07 47.49
CA ASP A 547 -61.60 3.83 48.75
C ASP A 547 -60.18 4.12 49.27
N ALA A 548 -59.20 3.26 48.98
CA ALA A 548 -57.81 3.42 49.44
C ALA A 548 -57.07 4.57 48.74
N PHE A 549 -57.39 4.85 47.47
CA PHE A 549 -56.74 5.91 46.69
C PHE A 549 -56.99 7.32 47.25
N ALA A 550 -58.18 7.55 47.82
CA ALA A 550 -58.55 8.86 48.38
C ALA A 550 -57.66 9.25 49.58
N LYS A 551 -57.30 8.27 50.42
CA LYS A 551 -56.52 8.49 51.65
C LYS A 551 -55.07 8.87 51.36
N ASP A 552 -54.45 8.23 50.37
CA ASP A 552 -53.05 8.43 49.99
C ASP A 552 -52.76 9.86 49.47
N ILE A 553 -53.75 10.52 48.85
CA ILE A 553 -53.60 11.88 48.31
C ILE A 553 -53.58 12.92 49.45
N GLU A 554 -54.40 12.76 50.49
CA GLU A 554 -54.47 13.74 51.59
C GLU A 554 -53.19 13.78 52.44
N ASP A 555 -52.58 12.62 52.69
CA ASP A 555 -51.35 12.53 53.50
C ASP A 555 -50.15 13.21 52.82
N ALA A 556 -50.09 13.20 51.49
CA ALA A 556 -48.99 13.81 50.74
C ALA A 556 -49.06 15.35 50.69
N ILE A 557 -50.24 15.95 50.81
CA ILE A 557 -50.43 17.41 50.86
C ILE A 557 -49.82 17.99 52.14
N ALA A 558 -49.90 17.26 53.26
CA ALA A 558 -49.44 17.72 54.56
C ALA A 558 -47.91 17.85 54.71
N ALA A 559 -47.11 17.45 53.71
CA ALA A 559 -45.66 17.24 53.83
C ALA A 559 -44.74 18.25 53.06
N LEU A 560 -45.23 19.40 52.60
CA LEU A 560 -44.48 20.39 51.77
C LEU A 560 -43.50 21.33 52.55
N ARG A 561 -42.38 21.82 51.95
CA ARG A 561 -41.31 22.67 52.61
C ARG A 561 -40.74 23.83 51.74
N TYR A 562 -40.31 25.00 52.29
CA TYR A 562 -39.82 26.24 51.60
C TYR A 562 -38.27 26.36 51.31
N VAL A 563 -37.81 27.33 50.46
CA VAL A 563 -36.40 27.57 49.96
C VAL A 563 -35.68 28.81 50.59
N LEU A 564 -34.33 28.90 50.61
CA LEU A 564 -33.46 29.97 51.24
C LEU A 564 -33.21 31.28 50.42
N ALA A 565 -32.73 32.38 51.06
CA ALA A 565 -32.38 33.70 50.46
C ALA A 565 -30.90 33.87 49.95
N ASN A 566 -30.60 34.89 49.12
CA ASN A 566 -29.33 35.15 48.40
C ASN A 566 -28.43 36.26 49.03
N TYR A 567 -27.11 36.03 49.20
CA TYR A 567 -26.15 36.89 49.94
C TYR A 567 -24.94 37.45 49.14
N ASP A 568 -24.90 37.30 47.82
CA ASP A 568 -23.66 37.52 47.03
C ASP A 568 -23.05 38.94 47.10
N GLU A 569 -23.87 39.99 47.21
CA GLU A 569 -23.39 41.38 47.25
C GLU A 569 -22.66 41.75 48.55
N VAL A 570 -22.94 41.05 49.66
CA VAL A 570 -22.27 41.25 50.96
C VAL A 570 -20.81 40.82 50.88
N THR A 571 -20.52 39.78 50.10
CA THR A 571 -19.18 39.25 49.89
C THR A 571 -18.28 40.24 49.14
N LYS A 572 -18.83 41.00 48.18
CA LYS A 572 -18.05 41.98 47.40
C LYS A 572 -17.56 43.17 48.24
N ALA A 573 -18.39 43.73 49.11
CA ALA A 573 -18.04 44.93 49.89
C ALA A 573 -16.89 44.72 50.89
N LYS A 574 -16.67 43.49 51.40
CA LYS A 574 -15.53 43.17 52.29
C LYS A 574 -14.16 43.28 51.61
N GLY A 575 -14.10 43.22 50.27
CA GLY A 575 -12.85 43.24 49.51
C GLY A 575 -12.17 44.60 49.36
N GLU A 576 -12.77 45.70 49.84
CA GLU A 576 -12.34 47.08 49.57
C GLU A 576 -11.43 47.72 50.66
N ILE A 577 -11.02 46.98 51.69
CA ILE A 577 -10.26 47.48 52.86
C ILE A 577 -8.77 47.75 52.53
N PRO A 578 -8.16 48.90 52.92
CA PRO A 578 -6.76 49.23 52.62
C PRO A 578 -5.77 48.20 53.16
N SER A 579 -4.75 47.88 52.36
CA SER A 579 -3.85 46.75 52.61
C SER A 579 -2.80 46.98 53.69
N ASP A 580 -2.36 48.23 53.92
CA ASP A 580 -1.39 48.58 54.97
C ASP A 580 -1.96 49.63 55.91
N LEU A 581 -2.59 49.13 56.97
CA LEU A 581 -3.18 49.95 58.01
C LEU A 581 -2.13 50.47 59.01
N SER A 582 -0.84 50.12 58.85
CA SER A 582 0.22 50.45 59.80
C SER A 582 0.78 51.87 59.66
N LEU A 583 0.63 52.50 58.50
CA LEU A 583 0.88 53.94 58.37
C LEU A 583 -0.19 54.75 59.09
N TYR A 584 -1.30 54.09 59.42
CA TYR A 584 -2.44 54.70 60.04
C TYR A 584 -2.53 54.36 61.54
N THR A 585 -3.29 55.14 62.30
CA THR A 585 -3.45 54.98 63.73
C THR A 585 -4.38 53.82 64.03
N ASP A 586 -4.04 53.02 65.04
CA ASP A 586 -4.77 51.81 65.43
C ASP A 586 -6.26 52.06 65.77
N GLU A 587 -6.60 53.26 66.27
CA GLU A 587 -7.98 53.66 66.63
C GLU A 587 -8.95 53.62 65.43
N THR A 588 -8.48 54.05 64.27
CA THR A 588 -9.30 54.16 63.06
C THR A 588 -9.51 52.81 62.37
N VAL A 589 -8.67 51.83 62.67
CA VAL A 589 -8.74 50.46 62.18
C VAL A 589 -9.77 49.62 62.95
N ALA A 590 -10.00 49.92 64.23
CA ALA A 590 -10.95 49.18 65.07
C ALA A 590 -12.42 49.34 64.66
N LYS A 591 -12.83 50.56 64.23
CA LYS A 591 -14.20 50.88 63.81
C LYS A 591 -14.64 50.16 62.53
N LEU A 592 -13.69 49.78 61.67
CA LEU A 592 -13.94 48.99 60.47
C LEU A 592 -14.30 47.52 60.79
N ASN A 593 -13.74 46.97 61.86
CA ASN A 593 -13.99 45.58 62.24
C ASN A 593 -15.36 45.36 62.91
N GLU A 594 -15.96 46.39 63.50
CA GLU A 594 -17.25 46.32 64.17
C GLU A 594 -18.42 46.10 63.18
N VAL A 595 -18.35 46.74 62.01
CA VAL A 595 -19.36 46.61 60.93
C VAL A 595 -19.37 45.20 60.30
N LEU A 596 -18.22 44.53 60.26
CA LEU A 596 -18.08 43.23 59.58
C LEU A 596 -18.72 42.06 60.36
N ASN A 597 -18.98 42.24 61.66
CA ASN A 597 -19.43 41.18 62.58
C ASN A 597 -20.96 41.08 62.74
N GLY A 598 -21.77 41.97 62.14
CA GLY A 598 -23.22 42.07 62.36
C GLY A 598 -24.16 41.44 61.33
N ILE A 599 -23.73 40.43 60.56
CA ILE A 599 -24.47 39.85 59.40
C ILE A 599 -25.08 38.46 59.75
N ASP A 600 -26.39 38.22 59.51
CA ASP A 600 -27.12 36.93 59.74
C ASP A 600 -27.39 36.20 58.41
N TYR A 601 -27.13 34.88 58.35
CA TYR A 601 -27.15 34.06 57.12
C TYR A 601 -28.27 33.00 57.06
N THR A 602 -29.26 33.00 57.97
CA THR A 602 -30.25 31.91 58.11
C THR A 602 -31.62 32.15 57.46
N LEU A 603 -31.79 33.26 56.74
CA LEU A 603 -33.09 33.73 56.25
C LEU A 603 -33.58 33.01 54.98
N ASP A 604 -34.90 32.77 54.88
CA ASP A 604 -35.55 32.14 53.72
C ASP A 604 -35.97 33.13 52.62
N ILE A 605 -36.37 32.62 51.44
CA ILE A 605 -36.64 33.43 50.24
C ILE A 605 -37.71 34.50 50.45
N THR A 606 -38.57 34.37 51.48
CA THR A 606 -39.57 35.39 51.82
C THR A 606 -38.99 36.61 52.55
N LYS A 607 -37.70 36.62 52.90
CA LYS A 607 -36.99 37.66 53.68
C LYS A 607 -35.80 38.31 52.95
N GLN A 608 -35.70 38.16 51.63
CA GLN A 608 -34.60 38.67 50.81
C GLN A 608 -34.27 40.17 51.05
N ALA A 609 -35.27 41.01 51.26
CA ALA A 609 -35.08 42.45 51.45
C ALA A 609 -34.20 42.84 52.67
N THR A 610 -34.08 41.99 53.68
CA THR A 610 -33.19 42.24 54.84
C THR A 610 -31.73 42.05 54.48
N VAL A 611 -31.43 41.07 53.62
CA VAL A 611 -30.06 40.68 53.22
C VAL A 611 -29.37 41.78 52.42
N ASP A 612 -30.12 42.50 51.60
CA ASP A 612 -29.61 43.51 50.67
C ASP A 612 -29.08 44.79 51.37
N THR A 613 -29.20 44.90 52.71
CA THR A 613 -28.81 46.10 53.49
C THR A 613 -27.36 46.11 54.01
N TYR A 614 -26.68 44.97 54.06
CA TYR A 614 -25.33 44.86 54.64
C TYR A 614 -24.16 45.48 53.83
N PRO A 615 -24.12 45.44 52.48
CA PRO A 615 -22.96 45.90 51.71
C PRO A 615 -22.60 47.40 51.85
N PRO A 616 -23.55 48.36 51.89
CA PRO A 616 -23.25 49.79 52.05
C PRO A 616 -22.55 50.16 53.35
N ALA A 617 -22.81 49.47 54.46
CA ALA A 617 -22.24 49.80 55.77
C ALA A 617 -20.71 49.56 55.83
N ILE A 618 -20.23 48.51 55.15
CA ILE A 618 -18.80 48.12 55.16
C ILE A 618 -17.92 49.19 54.49
N ARG A 619 -18.40 49.78 53.39
CA ARG A 619 -17.64 50.76 52.59
C ARG A 619 -17.39 52.08 53.31
N GLU A 620 -18.30 52.52 54.17
CA GLU A 620 -18.16 53.79 54.90
C GLU A 620 -17.07 53.74 55.98
N ALA A 621 -16.88 52.58 56.62
CA ALA A 621 -15.89 52.44 57.68
C ALA A 621 -14.43 52.45 57.17
N ILE A 622 -14.21 52.08 55.91
CA ILE A 622 -12.90 52.12 55.24
C ILE A 622 -12.36 53.56 55.10
N LYS A 623 -13.25 54.54 54.95
CA LYS A 623 -12.91 55.93 54.60
C LYS A 623 -12.17 56.74 55.68
N ASN A 624 -11.98 56.23 56.90
CA ASN A 624 -11.70 57.06 58.10
C ASN A 624 -10.32 56.86 58.84
N LEU A 625 -9.16 56.62 58.18
CA LEU A 625 -7.81 56.28 58.77
C LEU A 625 -6.75 57.47 58.90
N LYS A 626 -5.71 57.53 59.83
CA LYS A 626 -4.68 58.69 60.10
C LYS A 626 -3.11 58.41 60.38
N TYR A 627 -2.06 59.29 60.13
CA TYR A 627 -0.51 59.07 60.06
C TYR A 627 0.56 59.25 61.27
N LYS A 628 1.94 59.11 61.07
CA LYS A 628 3.19 58.86 61.97
C LYS A 628 4.51 59.84 61.89
N PRO A 629 5.71 59.71 62.63
CA PRO A 629 6.92 60.69 62.85
C PRO A 629 8.28 60.93 61.92
N ALA A 630 9.22 61.97 62.08
CA ALA A 630 10.25 62.75 61.15
C ALA A 630 11.83 62.59 61.14
N ASP A 631 12.50 63.19 60.11
CA ASP A 631 13.90 63.03 59.59
C ASP A 631 14.94 64.13 60.00
N TYR A 632 16.25 63.83 59.98
CA TYR A 632 17.38 64.57 60.61
C TYR A 632 18.55 64.99 59.70
N THR A 633 18.35 64.94 58.38
CA THR A 633 19.39 64.88 57.33
C THR A 633 20.34 66.09 57.17
N ALA A 634 19.93 67.36 57.36
CA ALA A 634 20.81 68.51 57.08
C ALA A 634 21.91 68.74 58.13
N VAL A 635 21.69 68.31 59.36
CA VAL A 635 22.66 68.39 60.46
C VAL A 635 23.79 67.42 60.26
N ASP A 636 23.44 66.24 59.78
CA ASP A 636 24.42 65.23 59.40
C ASP A 636 25.28 65.75 58.24
N ALA A 637 24.71 66.56 57.32
CA ALA A 637 25.42 67.14 56.18
C ALA A 637 26.51 68.19 56.54
N ALA A 638 26.38 68.93 57.64
CA ALA A 638 27.45 69.84 58.07
C ALA A 638 28.50 69.17 58.96
N LYS A 639 28.11 68.16 59.76
CA LYS A 639 29.08 67.23 60.38
C LYS A 639 29.93 66.55 59.33
N GLU A 640 29.37 66.31 58.15
CA GLU A 640 30.08 65.79 56.97
C GLU A 640 31.15 66.73 56.41
N LYS A 641 31.06 68.05 56.65
CA LYS A 641 32.06 68.99 56.14
C LYS A 641 33.31 69.05 56.99
N VAL A 642 33.19 68.83 58.31
CA VAL A 642 34.28 68.81 59.30
C VAL A 642 35.36 67.92 58.70
N PRO A 643 36.60 68.38 58.49
CA PRO A 643 37.58 67.47 57.96
C PRO A 643 37.68 66.40 59.04
N THR A 644 37.78 65.15 58.64
CA THR A 644 37.71 64.02 59.57
C THR A 644 39.09 63.56 60.01
N ASP A 645 40.12 64.10 59.36
CA ASP A 645 41.51 63.78 59.63
C ASP A 645 42.27 64.97 60.23
N SER A 646 42.49 64.91 61.55
CA SER A 646 43.22 65.91 62.31
C SER A 646 44.70 65.97 61.95
N SER A 647 45.24 64.90 61.37
CA SER A 647 46.66 64.73 61.13
C SER A 647 47.17 65.50 59.91
N LEU A 648 46.26 65.95 59.03
CA LEU A 648 46.56 66.83 57.91
C LEU A 648 46.88 68.25 58.38
N TYR A 649 46.43 68.58 59.57
CA TYR A 649 46.48 69.91 60.12
C TYR A 649 47.38 69.94 61.35
N THR A 650 47.93 71.09 61.65
CA THR A 650 48.71 71.27 62.87
C THR A 650 47.80 71.05 64.07
N GLU A 651 48.31 70.34 65.07
CA GLU A 651 47.55 69.83 66.23
C GLU A 651 46.76 70.92 66.97
N GLU A 652 47.19 72.19 66.88
CA GLU A 652 46.55 73.35 67.50
C GLU A 652 45.27 73.81 66.78
N SER A 653 45.19 73.74 65.45
CA SER A 653 44.03 74.24 64.69
C SER A 653 42.83 73.28 64.71
N TRP A 654 43.09 71.97 64.83
CA TRP A 654 42.06 70.93 64.85
C TRP A 654 41.14 70.97 66.08
N GLN A 655 41.70 71.33 67.24
CA GLN A 655 41.00 71.21 68.51
C GLN A 655 39.79 72.16 68.61
N GLU A 656 39.77 73.25 67.85
CA GLU A 656 38.71 74.26 67.87
C GLU A 656 37.42 73.83 67.12
N LEU A 657 37.54 73.00 66.08
CA LEU A 657 36.42 72.43 65.33
C LEU A 657 35.65 71.36 66.13
N GLN A 658 36.37 70.58 66.94
CA GLN A 658 35.81 69.49 67.72
C GLN A 658 34.79 69.98 68.77
N ASP A 659 34.98 71.19 69.28
CA ASP A 659 34.10 71.79 70.30
C ASP A 659 32.70 72.17 69.75
N LYS A 660 32.57 72.45 68.43
CA LYS A 660 31.29 72.83 67.80
C LYS A 660 30.40 71.64 67.44
N LEU A 661 30.99 70.51 67.06
CA LEU A 661 30.31 69.25 66.74
C LEU A 661 29.43 68.69 67.88
N ASN A 662 29.80 68.98 69.13
CA ASN A 662 29.23 68.34 70.32
C ASN A 662 27.86 68.91 70.78
N ALA A 663 27.19 69.78 70.00
CA ALA A 663 26.01 70.58 70.44
C ALA A 663 24.59 70.17 69.91
N VAL A 664 24.36 69.02 69.24
CA VAL A 664 23.12 68.59 68.47
C VAL A 664 22.03 67.75 69.24
N ARG A 665 20.69 67.81 68.93
CA ARG A 665 19.52 67.07 69.59
C ARG A 665 18.47 66.38 68.65
N THR A 666 17.80 65.23 69.00
CA THR A 666 16.90 64.36 68.13
C THR A 666 15.45 64.00 68.62
N GLY A 667 14.44 63.71 67.73
CA GLY A 667 13.12 63.06 68.01
C GLY A 667 11.76 63.72 67.61
N LEU A 668 11.50 64.07 66.34
CA LEU A 668 10.36 64.89 65.84
C LEU A 668 9.34 64.07 64.97
N ASP A 669 8.07 64.50 64.71
CA ASP A 669 7.07 63.76 63.86
C ASP A 669 7.15 64.05 62.35
N ILE A 670 6.65 63.26 61.35
CA ILE A 670 7.15 63.20 59.95
C ILE A 670 7.05 64.52 59.20
N THR A 671 6.43 65.49 59.88
CA THR A 671 6.16 66.88 59.53
C THR A 671 7.07 67.94 60.21
N HIS A 672 7.93 67.62 61.19
CA HIS A 672 8.74 68.53 62.05
C HIS A 672 10.22 68.68 61.61
N GLN A 673 10.47 68.54 60.31
CA GLN A 673 11.80 68.48 59.69
C GLN A 673 12.72 69.71 59.93
N ALA A 674 12.21 70.89 60.29
CA ALA A 674 12.96 72.15 60.22
C ALA A 674 13.83 72.51 61.45
N GLU A 675 13.55 71.92 62.62
CA GLU A 675 14.34 72.17 63.84
C GLU A 675 15.69 71.42 63.82
N VAL A 676 15.74 70.37 63.00
CA VAL A 676 16.93 69.65 62.59
C VAL A 676 17.89 70.62 61.91
N ASP A 677 17.51 71.28 60.83
CA ASP A 677 18.44 71.96 59.90
C ASP A 677 19.37 73.03 60.51
N LYS A 678 19.07 73.60 61.69
CA LYS A 678 19.89 74.64 62.36
C LYS A 678 21.22 74.13 62.95
N PHE A 679 21.31 72.88 63.39
CA PHE A 679 22.58 72.34 63.89
C PHE A 679 23.64 72.17 62.78
N ALA A 680 23.22 72.24 61.52
CA ALA A 680 24.12 72.19 60.38
C ALA A 680 25.02 73.44 60.31
N SER A 681 24.44 74.64 60.44
CA SER A 681 25.14 75.90 60.14
C SER A 681 26.35 76.18 61.04
N ASP A 682 26.28 75.90 62.34
CA ASP A 682 27.35 76.23 63.31
C ASP A 682 28.62 75.37 63.14
N ILE A 683 28.52 74.27 62.40
CA ILE A 683 29.63 73.36 62.12
C ILE A 683 30.47 73.87 60.92
N GLU A 684 29.88 74.64 60.01
CA GLU A 684 30.54 75.13 58.80
C GLU A 684 31.54 76.28 59.03
N ASP A 685 31.35 77.11 60.06
CA ASP A 685 32.23 78.27 60.32
C ASP A 685 33.60 77.87 60.93
N ALA A 686 33.64 76.81 61.75
CA ALA A 686 34.88 76.35 62.39
C ALA A 686 35.82 75.60 61.43
N LEU A 687 35.32 75.24 60.25
CA LEU A 687 36.03 74.57 59.17
C LEU A 687 36.98 75.46 58.37
N GLU A 688 36.76 76.78 58.36
CA GLU A 688 37.39 77.70 57.41
C GLU A 688 38.82 78.16 57.83
N ASN A 689 39.30 77.81 59.04
CA ASN A 689 40.51 78.37 59.66
C ASN A 689 41.65 77.35 60.01
N LEU A 690 41.76 76.21 59.32
CA LEU A 690 42.75 75.14 59.61
C LEU A 690 44.10 75.27 58.84
N GLU A 691 45.23 74.81 59.41
CA GLU A 691 46.62 74.96 58.85
C GLU A 691 47.38 73.62 58.74
N TYR A 692 48.25 73.37 57.73
CA TYR A 692 48.57 72.01 57.20
C TYR A 692 50.04 71.44 57.33
N VAL A 693 50.21 70.10 57.32
CA VAL A 693 51.49 69.30 57.35
C VAL A 693 52.09 69.03 55.92
N GLY A 694 53.23 68.32 55.73
CA GLY A 694 53.80 67.95 54.40
C GLY A 694 53.27 66.63 53.79
N ALA A 695 53.27 66.43 52.46
CA ALA A 695 52.56 65.29 51.82
C ALA A 695 53.29 63.93 51.91
N ASN A 696 52.50 62.86 52.02
CA ASN A 696 52.92 61.46 51.98
C ASN A 696 52.83 60.87 50.56
N TYR A 697 53.95 60.37 50.03
CA TYR A 697 54.05 59.80 48.67
C TYR A 697 54.07 58.26 48.64
N ASP A 698 53.86 57.57 49.77
CA ASP A 698 53.91 56.10 49.82
C ASP A 698 52.85 55.44 48.95
N ASP A 699 51.64 56.02 48.88
CA ASP A 699 50.57 55.53 48.02
C ASP A 699 50.84 55.75 46.53
N VAL A 700 51.52 56.82 46.16
CA VAL A 700 51.97 57.04 44.77
C VAL A 700 52.99 55.97 44.38
N ARG A 701 53.97 55.67 45.25
CA ARG A 701 54.96 54.61 45.02
C ARG A 701 54.29 53.24 44.90
N LYS A 702 53.31 52.97 45.76
CA LYS A 702 52.52 51.73 45.71
C LYS A 702 51.66 51.65 44.46
N ALA A 703 51.01 52.74 44.03
CA ALA A 703 50.24 52.83 42.80
C ALA A 703 51.11 52.62 41.55
N ILE A 704 52.34 53.12 41.53
CA ILE A 704 53.30 52.87 40.44
C ILE A 704 53.70 51.39 40.41
N GLN A 705 53.91 50.77 41.57
CA GLN A 705 54.21 49.34 41.66
C GLN A 705 53.01 48.50 41.19
N GLU A 706 51.80 48.78 41.68
CA GLU A 706 50.54 48.18 41.24
C GLU A 706 50.34 48.33 39.72
N ALA A 707 50.62 49.52 39.17
CA ALA A 707 50.58 49.77 37.74
C ALA A 707 51.56 48.87 36.97
N ASN A 708 52.81 48.78 37.41
CA ASN A 708 53.82 47.94 36.76
C ASN A 708 53.50 46.44 36.85
N ASP A 709 52.91 45.98 37.95
CA ASP A 709 52.53 44.58 38.16
C ASP A 709 51.25 44.19 37.39
N THR A 710 50.35 45.15 37.16
CA THR A 710 49.06 44.92 36.46
C THR A 710 49.16 45.08 34.94
N MET A 711 50.10 45.89 34.47
CA MET A 711 50.23 46.27 33.06
C MET A 711 50.86 45.15 32.20
N ASP A 712 50.06 44.13 31.92
CA ASP A 712 50.42 42.98 31.09
C ASP A 712 50.20 43.26 29.59
N GLU A 713 51.22 42.97 28.77
CA GLU A 713 51.23 43.21 27.32
C GLU A 713 50.26 42.35 26.52
N LYS A 714 49.97 41.13 26.98
CA LYS A 714 49.01 40.23 26.34
C LYS A 714 47.58 40.61 26.72
N LEU A 715 47.33 41.05 27.94
CA LEU A 715 45.98 41.29 28.44
C LEU A 715 45.42 42.66 28.06
N HIS A 716 46.23 43.71 28.01
CA HIS A 716 45.75 45.09 27.87
C HIS A 716 46.22 45.79 26.59
N THR A 717 45.38 46.68 26.05
CA THR A 717 45.63 47.37 24.77
C THR A 717 46.86 48.29 24.85
N ALA A 718 47.55 48.47 23.72
CA ALA A 718 48.75 49.31 23.67
C ALA A 718 48.45 50.78 24.04
N ALA A 719 47.26 51.27 23.71
CA ALA A 719 46.83 52.64 24.00
C ALA A 719 46.58 52.87 25.50
N SER A 720 45.88 51.95 26.18
CA SER A 720 45.59 52.09 27.62
C SER A 720 46.86 51.94 28.47
N ARG A 721 47.78 51.04 28.09
CA ARG A 721 49.11 50.92 28.72
C ARG A 721 49.95 52.21 28.55
N ALA A 722 49.86 52.88 27.41
CA ALA A 722 50.56 54.14 27.18
C ALA A 722 49.99 55.29 28.05
N ALA A 723 48.67 55.30 28.30
CA ALA A 723 48.04 56.26 29.20
C ALA A 723 48.51 56.09 30.66
N VAL A 724 48.63 54.85 31.15
CA VAL A 724 49.21 54.54 32.47
C VAL A 724 50.64 55.06 32.60
N ARG A 725 51.50 54.78 31.61
CA ARG A 725 52.88 55.28 31.60
C ARG A 725 52.96 56.81 31.59
N THR A 726 52.01 57.46 30.90
CA THR A 726 51.93 58.93 30.87
C THR A 726 51.54 59.49 32.24
N ALA A 727 50.58 58.89 32.94
CA ALA A 727 50.19 59.28 34.29
C ALA A 727 51.33 59.14 35.31
N ILE A 728 52.14 58.08 35.21
CA ILE A 728 53.32 57.86 36.08
C ILE A 728 54.37 58.97 35.89
N ASN A 729 54.60 59.41 34.65
CA ASN A 729 55.63 60.42 34.34
C ASN A 729 55.25 61.86 34.79
N LEU A 730 54.02 62.10 35.25
CA LEU A 730 53.53 63.42 35.67
C LEU A 730 53.67 63.69 37.18
N VAL A 731 54.14 62.73 37.98
CA VAL A 731 54.26 62.86 39.45
C VAL A 731 55.31 63.93 39.84
N ASP A 732 54.88 64.95 40.59
CA ASP A 732 55.74 65.97 41.22
C ASP A 732 55.94 65.66 42.72
N TYR A 733 57.19 65.53 43.16
CA TYR A 733 57.58 65.12 44.52
C TYR A 733 57.76 66.28 45.53
N THR A 734 57.34 67.50 45.20
CA THR A 734 57.63 68.71 46.01
C THR A 734 56.46 69.27 46.83
N LEU A 735 55.34 68.54 46.97
CA LEU A 735 54.05 69.06 47.48
C LEU A 735 53.81 68.83 49.00
N ASP A 736 52.96 69.65 49.62
CA ASP A 736 52.53 69.59 51.04
C ASP A 736 51.20 68.82 51.25
N ILE A 737 50.78 68.51 52.48
CA ILE A 737 49.59 67.68 52.77
C ILE A 737 48.28 68.38 52.34
N THR A 738 48.28 69.70 52.10
CA THR A 738 47.13 70.41 51.47
C THR A 738 46.97 69.96 50.03
N LYS A 739 48.11 69.71 49.39
CA LYS A 739 48.25 69.08 48.09
C LYS A 739 48.39 67.57 48.23
N GLN A 740 48.06 66.97 49.39
CA GLN A 740 47.90 65.53 49.50
C GLN A 740 46.84 65.08 48.52
N ALA A 741 45.75 65.82 48.33
CA ALA A 741 44.79 65.54 47.26
C ALA A 741 45.39 65.60 45.83
N THR A 742 46.47 66.35 45.61
CA THR A 742 47.23 66.36 44.34
C THR A 742 48.23 65.19 44.26
N VAL A 743 48.85 64.81 45.37
CA VAL A 743 49.75 63.64 45.50
C VAL A 743 48.98 62.33 45.43
N ASP A 744 47.94 62.18 46.24
CA ASP A 744 46.87 61.20 46.11
C ASP A 744 46.19 61.32 44.76
N GLY A 745 46.10 62.53 44.20
CA GLY A 745 45.64 62.78 42.83
C GLY A 745 46.54 62.14 41.79
N TYR A 746 47.86 62.11 42.00
CA TYR A 746 48.80 61.34 41.17
C TYR A 746 48.63 59.84 41.41
N ALA A 747 48.52 59.37 42.65
CA ALA A 747 48.25 57.96 42.95
C ALA A 747 46.91 57.50 42.36
N ALA A 748 45.88 58.33 42.44
CA ALA A 748 44.54 58.12 41.91
C ALA A 748 44.52 58.26 40.40
N ALA A 749 45.27 59.17 39.78
CA ALA A 749 45.40 59.25 38.33
C ALA A 749 46.13 58.03 37.75
N ILE A 750 47.17 57.54 38.42
CA ILE A 750 47.86 56.30 38.07
C ILE A 750 46.92 55.11 38.28
N ARG A 751 46.28 54.97 39.45
CA ARG A 751 45.30 53.90 39.72
C ARG A 751 44.07 53.99 38.82
N LYS A 752 43.63 55.19 38.43
CA LYS A 752 42.53 55.43 37.48
C LYS A 752 42.95 54.99 36.09
N ALA A 753 44.12 55.41 35.61
CA ALA A 753 44.67 54.93 34.34
C ALA A 753 44.85 53.40 34.34
N VAL A 754 45.26 52.80 35.48
CA VAL A 754 45.36 51.35 35.66
C VAL A 754 43.97 50.69 35.66
N SER A 755 42.96 51.30 36.28
CA SER A 755 41.58 50.82 36.27
C SER A 755 40.90 50.98 34.90
N GLU A 756 41.39 51.92 34.10
CA GLU A 756 41.01 52.19 32.71
C GLU A 756 41.89 51.41 31.72
N LEU A 757 42.71 50.45 32.20
CA LEU A 757 43.37 49.49 31.33
C LEU A 757 42.32 48.69 30.58
N GLU A 758 42.11 49.06 29.33
CA GLU A 758 41.27 48.31 28.42
C GLU A 758 41.92 46.97 28.12
N TYR A 759 41.17 45.90 28.31
CA TYR A 759 41.57 44.56 27.90
C TYR A 759 41.52 44.43 26.37
N ASN A 760 42.47 43.69 25.80
CA ASN A 760 42.40 43.30 24.39
C ASN A 760 41.10 42.52 24.12
N PRO A 761 40.50 42.62 22.92
CA PRO A 761 39.35 41.81 22.56
C PRO A 761 39.72 40.32 22.53
N ALA A 762 38.78 39.44 22.88
CA ALA A 762 38.96 38.00 22.70
C ALA A 762 38.99 37.63 21.20
N ASP A 763 39.77 36.60 20.86
CA ASP A 763 39.86 36.06 19.51
C ASP A 763 38.69 35.11 19.21
N TYR A 764 37.82 35.50 18.28
CA TYR A 764 36.68 34.71 17.80
C TYR A 764 36.97 33.90 16.53
N SER A 765 38.22 33.84 16.06
CA SER A 765 38.60 33.12 14.84
C SER A 765 38.15 31.65 14.85
N ALA A 766 38.28 30.96 16.00
CA ALA A 766 37.79 29.59 16.18
C ALA A 766 36.26 29.49 16.13
N VAL A 767 35.53 30.42 16.75
CA VAL A 767 34.06 30.48 16.70
C VAL A 767 33.57 30.74 15.28
N ASN A 768 34.19 31.66 14.56
CA ASN A 768 33.85 31.97 13.17
C ASN A 768 34.12 30.77 12.24
N THR A 769 35.20 30.03 12.51
CA THR A 769 35.51 28.77 11.82
C THR A 769 34.44 27.71 12.09
N ALA A 770 34.04 27.53 13.35
CA ALA A 770 32.97 26.60 13.74
C ALA A 770 31.61 26.97 13.13
N LYS A 771 31.23 28.26 13.15
CA LYS A 771 30.04 28.79 12.47
C LYS A 771 30.06 28.51 10.96
N GLY A 772 31.24 28.57 10.33
CA GLY A 772 31.42 28.24 8.91
C GLY A 772 31.19 26.76 8.56
N LYS A 773 31.23 25.85 9.54
CA LYS A 773 30.98 24.40 9.37
C LYS A 773 29.50 24.03 9.50
N VAL A 774 28.64 24.95 9.93
CA VAL A 774 27.20 24.70 10.10
C VAL A 774 26.58 24.31 8.76
N PRO A 775 25.87 23.16 8.67
CA PRO A 775 25.19 22.74 7.45
C PRO A 775 24.18 23.80 6.97
N LYS A 776 24.06 23.99 5.65
CA LYS A 776 23.14 25.00 5.08
C LYS A 776 21.69 24.54 4.98
N ASP A 777 21.46 23.23 5.01
CA ASP A 777 20.15 22.62 4.87
C ASP A 777 19.78 21.91 6.18
N SER A 778 18.79 22.47 6.88
CA SER A 778 18.29 21.92 8.14
C SER A 778 17.25 20.82 7.96
N SER A 779 16.69 20.66 6.74
CA SER A 779 15.50 19.84 6.50
C SER A 779 15.75 18.33 6.64
N ILE A 780 17.00 17.91 6.65
CA ILE A 780 17.43 16.52 6.73
C ILE A 780 17.81 16.07 8.15
N TYR A 781 17.79 16.98 9.13
CA TYR A 781 18.18 16.71 10.52
C TYR A 781 16.96 16.74 11.45
N THR A 782 17.03 16.04 12.59
CA THR A 782 15.95 16.06 13.58
C THR A 782 15.80 17.46 14.19
N ALA A 783 14.55 17.88 14.44
CA ALA A 783 14.27 19.19 15.02
C ALA A 783 14.98 19.41 16.36
N GLU A 784 15.11 18.36 17.19
CA GLU A 784 15.81 18.43 18.48
C GLU A 784 17.31 18.69 18.32
N SER A 785 18.00 17.94 17.45
CA SER A 785 19.46 18.13 17.27
C SER A 785 19.77 19.45 16.57
N TRP A 786 18.92 19.87 15.64
CA TRP A 786 19.02 21.17 14.97
C TRP A 786 18.78 22.34 15.94
N GLN A 787 17.77 22.23 16.81
CA GLN A 787 17.49 23.23 17.83
C GLN A 787 18.66 23.36 18.82
N ASN A 788 19.26 22.25 19.24
CA ASN A 788 20.46 22.29 20.09
C ASN A 788 21.62 23.05 19.42
N LEU A 789 21.89 22.83 18.13
CA LEU A 789 22.88 23.61 17.39
C LEU A 789 22.53 25.11 17.33
N GLN A 790 21.26 25.44 17.10
CA GLN A 790 20.79 26.82 17.10
C GLN A 790 20.93 27.48 18.48
N ASP A 791 20.66 26.76 19.55
CA ASP A 791 20.82 27.24 20.92
C ASP A 791 22.30 27.50 21.25
N LYS A 792 23.22 26.63 20.80
CA LYS A 792 24.67 26.85 20.94
C LYS A 792 25.16 28.05 20.13
N LEU A 793 24.62 28.26 18.93
CA LEU A 793 24.93 29.44 18.12
C LEU A 793 24.40 30.73 18.77
N ALA A 794 23.20 30.70 19.35
CA ALA A 794 22.59 31.84 20.04
C ALA A 794 23.25 32.16 21.39
N ALA A 795 23.86 31.17 22.03
CA ALA A 795 24.58 31.35 23.29
C ALA A 795 25.91 32.14 23.16
N VAL A 796 26.42 32.33 21.93
CA VAL A 796 27.65 33.09 21.68
C VAL A 796 27.43 34.57 22.02
N LYS A 797 28.00 35.01 23.14
CA LYS A 797 28.09 36.43 23.48
C LYS A 797 29.25 37.06 22.73
N GLU A 798 28.98 38.14 21.99
CA GLU A 798 29.98 38.88 21.20
C GLU A 798 30.63 40.02 22.02
N ASN A 799 31.74 40.57 21.52
CA ASN A 799 32.50 41.68 22.14
C ASN A 799 33.08 41.38 23.53
N LEU A 800 33.27 40.11 23.88
CA LEU A 800 33.99 39.75 25.11
C LEU A 800 35.48 40.10 25.01
N ASP A 801 36.05 40.53 26.13
CA ASP A 801 37.47 40.79 26.27
C ASP A 801 38.29 39.51 26.52
N ILE A 802 39.62 39.60 26.37
CA ILE A 802 40.55 38.46 26.39
C ILE A 802 40.53 37.65 27.69
N ARG A 803 39.99 38.18 28.80
CA ARG A 803 39.82 37.38 30.03
C ARG A 803 38.78 36.27 29.86
N TYR A 804 37.87 36.44 28.91
CA TYR A 804 36.86 35.45 28.54
C TYR A 804 37.30 34.59 27.36
N GLN A 805 38.59 34.58 26.98
CA GLN A 805 39.08 33.77 25.87
C GLN A 805 38.75 32.28 26.04
N ALA A 806 38.80 31.75 27.27
CA ALA A 806 38.41 30.37 27.54
C ALA A 806 36.91 30.11 27.27
N GLN A 807 36.05 31.08 27.57
CA GLN A 807 34.62 31.02 27.27
C GLN A 807 34.36 31.12 25.76
N VAL A 808 35.08 32.00 25.05
CA VAL A 808 35.00 32.11 23.59
C VAL A 808 35.49 30.83 22.90
N ASN A 809 36.57 30.23 23.39
CA ASN A 809 37.04 28.92 22.91
C ASN A 809 36.02 27.81 23.23
N GLY A 810 35.36 27.88 24.39
CA GLY A 810 34.26 26.99 24.78
C GLY A 810 33.06 27.07 23.83
N TYR A 811 32.67 28.27 23.40
CA TYR A 811 31.62 28.43 22.38
C TYR A 811 31.95 27.73 21.06
N ALA A 812 33.22 27.80 20.61
CA ALA A 812 33.64 27.11 19.40
C ALA A 812 33.53 25.58 19.56
N ALA A 813 33.98 25.05 20.70
CA ALA A 813 33.88 23.63 21.01
C ALA A 813 32.43 23.14 21.11
N ASP A 814 31.56 23.89 21.78
CA ASP A 814 30.12 23.58 21.90
C ASP A 814 29.42 23.57 20.53
N ILE A 815 29.76 24.51 19.64
CA ILE A 815 29.22 24.54 18.27
C ILE A 815 29.74 23.34 17.46
N GLU A 816 31.04 23.02 17.52
CA GLU A 816 31.59 21.87 16.78
C GLU A 816 31.02 20.53 17.29
N GLN A 817 30.82 20.41 18.59
CA GLN A 817 30.18 19.24 19.18
C GLN A 817 28.71 19.14 18.74
N ALA A 818 27.96 20.24 18.78
CA ALA A 818 26.57 20.25 18.33
C ALA A 818 26.41 19.95 16.83
N ILE A 819 27.37 20.35 15.98
CA ILE A 819 27.43 19.96 14.57
C ILE A 819 27.68 18.45 14.43
N THR A 820 28.58 17.90 15.24
CA THR A 820 28.90 16.46 15.24
C THR A 820 27.72 15.61 15.74
N ASP A 821 26.94 16.16 16.67
CA ASP A 821 25.78 15.50 17.28
C ASP A 821 24.49 15.65 16.46
N LEU A 822 24.53 16.33 15.30
CA LEU A 822 23.39 16.43 14.40
C LEU A 822 22.92 15.03 13.96
N LYS A 823 21.65 14.74 14.20
CA LYS A 823 21.03 13.46 13.84
C LYS A 823 20.22 13.63 12.58
N TYR A 824 20.43 12.77 11.59
CA TYR A 824 19.59 12.76 10.38
C TYR A 824 18.18 12.27 10.71
N LEU A 825 17.19 12.77 9.98
CA LEU A 825 15.84 12.21 10.00
C LEU A 825 15.87 10.77 9.47
N PRO A 826 15.04 9.87 9.99
CA PRO A 826 14.86 8.55 9.38
C PRO A 826 14.32 8.70 7.95
N ALA A 827 14.65 7.76 7.07
CA ALA A 827 14.00 7.69 5.75
C ALA A 827 12.49 7.44 5.91
N ASP A 828 11.70 7.92 4.95
CA ASP A 828 10.28 7.62 4.86
C ASP A 828 10.08 6.21 4.28
N TYR A 829 9.68 5.31 5.17
CA TYR A 829 9.41 3.90 4.89
C TYR A 829 7.94 3.61 4.61
N THR A 830 7.06 4.61 4.59
CA THR A 830 5.60 4.41 4.55
C THR A 830 5.18 3.60 3.32
N LYS A 831 5.68 3.96 2.14
CA LYS A 831 5.38 3.23 0.89
C LYS A 831 5.98 1.83 0.88
N LEU A 832 7.20 1.66 1.40
CA LEU A 832 7.85 0.36 1.49
C LEU A 832 7.11 -0.58 2.45
N ARG A 833 6.67 -0.10 3.61
CA ARG A 833 5.83 -0.87 4.54
C ARG A 833 4.54 -1.32 3.88
N GLN A 834 3.84 -0.41 3.19
CA GLN A 834 2.64 -0.79 2.46
C GLN A 834 2.92 -1.88 1.41
N ALA A 835 3.99 -1.75 0.64
CA ALA A 835 4.37 -2.76 -0.35
C ALA A 835 4.73 -4.12 0.29
N VAL A 836 5.38 -4.12 1.46
CA VAL A 836 5.66 -5.35 2.21
C VAL A 836 4.39 -5.97 2.79
N ASP A 837 3.47 -5.16 3.34
CA ASP A 837 2.17 -5.63 3.82
C ASP A 837 1.33 -6.22 2.68
N ASP A 838 1.32 -5.57 1.51
CA ASP A 838 0.68 -6.07 0.29
C ASP A 838 1.29 -7.43 -0.12
N ALA A 839 2.63 -7.55 -0.09
CA ALA A 839 3.32 -8.80 -0.39
C ALA A 839 2.99 -9.92 0.60
N GLU A 840 2.97 -9.62 1.91
CA GLU A 840 2.62 -10.59 2.95
C GLU A 840 1.16 -11.05 2.83
N ALA A 841 0.24 -10.14 2.47
CA ALA A 841 -1.16 -10.47 2.20
C ALA A 841 -1.29 -11.45 1.02
N GLU A 842 -0.59 -11.19 -0.08
CA GLU A 842 -0.58 -12.08 -1.26
C GLU A 842 0.03 -13.44 -0.95
N ILE A 843 1.16 -13.50 -0.23
CA ILE A 843 1.78 -14.75 0.19
C ILE A 843 0.82 -15.59 1.05
N LYS A 844 0.07 -14.94 1.94
CA LYS A 844 -0.86 -15.59 2.87
C LYS A 844 -2.07 -16.23 2.18
N THR A 845 -2.40 -15.84 0.95
CA THR A 845 -3.45 -16.48 0.14
C THR A 845 -3.17 -17.97 -0.11
N GLY A 846 -1.90 -18.38 -0.13
CA GLY A 846 -1.48 -19.73 -0.49
C GLY A 846 -1.69 -20.08 -1.97
N TYR A 847 -1.94 -19.08 -2.83
CA TYR A 847 -2.19 -19.30 -4.25
C TYR A 847 -0.94 -19.42 -5.10
N TYR A 848 0.23 -19.08 -4.57
CA TYR A 848 1.46 -18.94 -5.34
C TYR A 848 2.45 -20.10 -5.12
N THR A 849 3.32 -20.32 -6.11
CA THR A 849 4.35 -21.35 -6.04
C THR A 849 5.39 -21.01 -4.96
N LYS A 850 5.86 -22.07 -4.28
CA LYS A 850 6.86 -21.94 -3.20
C LYS A 850 8.13 -21.22 -3.64
N GLU A 851 8.59 -21.45 -4.87
CA GLU A 851 9.80 -20.84 -5.43
C GLU A 851 9.66 -19.32 -5.61
N SER A 852 8.53 -18.86 -6.17
CA SER A 852 8.26 -17.42 -6.31
C SER A 852 8.05 -16.73 -4.96
N VAL A 853 7.38 -17.38 -4.01
CA VAL A 853 7.17 -16.87 -2.65
C VAL A 853 8.50 -16.74 -1.91
N SER A 854 9.35 -17.77 -1.91
CA SER A 854 10.65 -17.70 -1.23
C SER A 854 11.60 -16.66 -1.82
N SER A 855 11.47 -16.36 -3.11
CA SER A 855 12.24 -15.27 -3.75
C SER A 855 11.82 -13.90 -3.22
N LEU A 856 10.52 -13.66 -3.09
CA LEU A 856 9.95 -12.43 -2.52
C LEU A 856 10.25 -12.31 -1.02
N GLU A 857 10.09 -13.38 -0.24
CA GLU A 857 10.43 -13.42 1.19
C GLU A 857 11.92 -13.11 1.43
N SER A 858 12.81 -13.66 0.58
CA SER A 858 14.25 -13.38 0.66
C SER A 858 14.57 -11.92 0.34
N LEU A 859 13.85 -11.34 -0.62
CA LEU A 859 13.98 -9.92 -0.96
C LEU A 859 13.51 -9.04 0.21
N ILE A 860 12.34 -9.32 0.80
CA ILE A 860 11.82 -8.61 1.97
C ILE A 860 12.78 -8.70 3.15
N ALA A 861 13.34 -9.90 3.41
CA ALA A 861 14.32 -10.11 4.47
C ALA A 861 15.63 -9.32 4.27
N SER A 862 15.95 -8.93 3.04
CA SER A 862 17.16 -8.15 2.71
C SER A 862 17.01 -6.62 2.89
N ILE A 863 15.79 -6.15 3.19
CA ILE A 863 15.51 -4.72 3.39
C ILE A 863 16.18 -4.24 4.69
N ASN A 864 16.96 -3.17 4.60
CA ASN A 864 17.46 -2.46 5.76
C ASN A 864 16.45 -1.39 6.21
N TRP A 865 15.91 -1.51 7.42
CA TRP A 865 14.90 -0.62 8.01
C TRP A 865 15.48 0.53 8.86
N GLU A 866 16.80 0.63 8.97
CA GLU A 866 17.49 1.62 9.80
C GLU A 866 18.16 2.74 8.98
N LEU A 867 17.75 2.92 7.72
CA LEU A 867 18.31 3.95 6.85
C LEU A 867 17.78 5.35 7.20
N ASP A 868 18.64 6.35 7.03
CA ASP A 868 18.29 7.76 7.20
C ASP A 868 17.91 8.41 5.86
N ILE A 869 17.39 9.64 5.93
CA ILE A 869 16.84 10.37 4.78
C ILE A 869 17.82 10.55 3.60
N ARG A 870 19.14 10.43 3.82
CA ARG A 870 20.13 10.49 2.72
C ARG A 870 20.05 9.28 1.80
N ASP A 871 19.58 8.16 2.33
CA ASP A 871 19.37 6.91 1.62
C ASP A 871 17.91 6.73 1.17
N GLN A 872 17.09 7.79 1.15
CA GLN A 872 15.69 7.72 0.72
C GLN A 872 15.53 7.05 -0.66
N LYS A 873 16.43 7.34 -1.61
CA LYS A 873 16.42 6.69 -2.93
C LYS A 873 16.58 5.16 -2.85
N LYS A 874 17.30 4.66 -1.85
CA LYS A 874 17.49 3.23 -1.63
C LYS A 874 16.23 2.60 -1.04
N VAL A 875 15.53 3.30 -0.14
CA VAL A 875 14.21 2.90 0.36
C VAL A 875 13.18 2.86 -0.78
N ASP A 876 13.16 3.88 -1.64
CA ASP A 876 12.30 3.92 -2.83
C ASP A 876 12.61 2.77 -3.81
N LEU A 877 13.90 2.39 -3.94
CA LEU A 877 14.31 1.26 -4.77
C LEU A 877 13.90 -0.10 -4.16
N TYR A 878 13.98 -0.25 -2.83
CA TYR A 878 13.43 -1.42 -2.15
C TYR A 878 11.93 -1.54 -2.39
N GLU A 879 11.19 -0.43 -2.37
CA GLU A 879 9.73 -0.43 -2.59
C GLU A 879 9.39 -0.89 -4.00
N GLN A 880 10.06 -0.35 -5.02
CA GLN A 880 9.94 -0.82 -6.40
C GLN A 880 10.30 -2.30 -6.55
N SER A 881 11.35 -2.75 -5.84
CA SER A 881 11.79 -4.15 -5.91
C SER A 881 10.79 -5.11 -5.27
N VAL A 882 10.16 -4.72 -4.15
CA VAL A 882 9.09 -5.50 -3.52
C VAL A 882 7.88 -5.57 -4.43
N ARG A 883 7.45 -4.43 -5.03
CA ARG A 883 6.33 -4.42 -5.98
C ARG A 883 6.58 -5.28 -7.22
N ALA A 884 7.77 -5.17 -7.81
CA ALA A 884 8.17 -6.04 -8.92
C ALA A 884 8.21 -7.52 -8.50
N GLY A 885 8.61 -7.81 -7.26
CA GLY A 885 8.58 -9.15 -6.69
C GLY A 885 7.16 -9.70 -6.51
N ILE A 886 6.18 -8.87 -6.14
CA ILE A 886 4.76 -9.23 -6.11
C ILE A 886 4.27 -9.56 -7.53
N GLU A 887 4.57 -8.70 -8.52
CA GLU A 887 4.20 -8.94 -9.93
C GLU A 887 4.82 -10.23 -10.52
N ALA A 888 5.98 -10.63 -9.99
CA ALA A 888 6.68 -11.85 -10.39
C ALA A 888 6.17 -13.13 -9.70
N LEU A 889 5.21 -13.04 -8.76
CA LEU A 889 4.61 -14.20 -8.12
C LEU A 889 3.88 -15.09 -9.14
N LYS A 890 4.14 -16.40 -9.09
CA LYS A 890 3.56 -17.36 -10.03
C LYS A 890 2.47 -18.16 -9.34
N LEU A 891 1.26 -18.15 -9.90
CA LEU A 891 0.13 -18.90 -9.37
C LEU A 891 0.33 -20.43 -9.47
N LEU A 892 -0.15 -21.16 -8.47
CA LEU A 892 -0.31 -22.61 -8.51
C LEU A 892 -1.44 -22.98 -9.46
N PRO A 893 -1.36 -24.15 -10.13
CA PRO A 893 -2.51 -24.70 -10.84
C PRO A 893 -3.65 -25.02 -9.86
N ALA A 894 -4.91 -24.91 -10.31
CA ALA A 894 -6.05 -25.40 -9.57
C ALA A 894 -6.04 -26.94 -9.50
N ASP A 895 -6.68 -27.48 -8.46
CA ASP A 895 -6.81 -28.92 -8.23
C ASP A 895 -8.07 -29.46 -8.92
N TYR A 896 -7.89 -30.31 -9.94
CA TYR A 896 -8.98 -30.93 -10.70
C TYR A 896 -9.34 -32.33 -10.21
N THR A 897 -8.73 -32.82 -9.11
CA THR A 897 -8.92 -34.20 -8.64
C THR A 897 -10.41 -34.52 -8.38
N ALA A 898 -11.18 -33.57 -7.86
CA ALA A 898 -12.62 -33.73 -7.65
C ALA A 898 -13.40 -33.85 -8.98
N VAL A 899 -13.03 -33.07 -9.99
CA VAL A 899 -13.60 -33.13 -11.34
C VAL A 899 -13.27 -34.47 -12.00
N ASP A 900 -12.01 -34.90 -11.94
CA ASP A 900 -11.56 -36.18 -12.52
C ASP A 900 -12.29 -37.37 -11.88
N ASN A 901 -12.48 -37.34 -10.55
CA ASN A 901 -13.26 -38.34 -9.83
C ASN A 901 -14.73 -38.32 -10.24
N ALA A 902 -15.34 -37.13 -10.38
CA ALA A 902 -16.72 -36.97 -10.81
C ALA A 902 -16.95 -37.48 -12.25
N ILE A 903 -16.04 -37.17 -13.17
CA ILE A 903 -16.06 -37.68 -14.56
C ILE A 903 -15.94 -39.21 -14.57
N THR A 904 -15.05 -39.76 -13.74
CA THR A 904 -14.85 -41.21 -13.64
C THR A 904 -16.11 -41.92 -13.14
N ALA A 905 -16.76 -41.37 -12.10
CA ALA A 905 -18.03 -41.90 -11.59
C ALA A 905 -19.17 -41.79 -12.60
N ALA A 906 -19.28 -40.64 -13.28
CA ALA A 906 -20.27 -40.39 -14.32
C ALA A 906 -20.15 -41.40 -15.48
N LYS A 907 -18.93 -41.65 -15.97
CA LYS A 907 -18.67 -42.64 -17.03
C LYS A 907 -19.07 -44.06 -16.61
N ALA A 908 -18.78 -44.45 -15.36
CA ALA A 908 -19.18 -45.75 -14.84
C ALA A 908 -20.70 -45.95 -14.77
N GLU A 909 -21.49 -44.89 -14.53
CA GLU A 909 -22.95 -44.95 -14.61
C GLU A 909 -23.46 -45.04 -16.05
N ILE A 910 -22.89 -44.26 -16.97
CA ILE A 910 -23.24 -44.31 -18.41
C ILE A 910 -23.00 -45.71 -18.97
N ASP A 911 -21.87 -46.33 -18.64
CA ASP A 911 -21.48 -47.65 -19.14
C ASP A 911 -22.46 -48.78 -18.75
N LYS A 912 -23.34 -48.58 -17.77
CA LYS A 912 -24.41 -49.55 -17.43
C LYS A 912 -25.47 -49.67 -18.53
N GLY A 913 -25.57 -48.67 -19.42
CA GLY A 913 -26.55 -48.65 -20.53
C GLY A 913 -28.00 -48.50 -20.10
N TRP A 914 -28.25 -48.20 -18.82
CA TRP A 914 -29.60 -48.14 -18.25
C TRP A 914 -30.32 -46.81 -18.49
N TYR A 915 -29.61 -45.75 -18.87
CA TYR A 915 -30.12 -44.38 -18.84
C TYR A 915 -30.49 -43.87 -20.23
N THR A 916 -31.51 -43.02 -20.32
CA THR A 916 -32.01 -42.47 -21.59
C THR A 916 -30.96 -41.62 -22.30
N ASP A 917 -30.96 -41.66 -23.62
CA ASP A 917 -29.97 -40.97 -24.45
C ASP A 917 -29.99 -39.45 -24.22
N GLU A 918 -31.16 -38.87 -23.92
CA GLU A 918 -31.31 -37.44 -23.57
C GLU A 918 -30.66 -37.09 -22.22
N SER A 919 -30.85 -37.92 -21.19
CA SER A 919 -30.22 -37.68 -19.88
C SER A 919 -28.70 -37.90 -19.90
N VAL A 920 -28.23 -38.84 -20.71
CA VAL A 920 -26.80 -39.08 -20.94
C VAL A 920 -26.17 -37.92 -21.72
N ALA A 921 -26.86 -37.35 -22.71
CA ALA A 921 -26.39 -36.17 -23.44
C ALA A 921 -26.23 -34.95 -22.52
N LYS A 922 -27.18 -34.69 -21.61
CA LYS A 922 -27.06 -33.61 -20.62
C LYS A 922 -25.87 -33.79 -19.66
N LEU A 923 -25.59 -35.02 -19.25
CA LEU A 923 -24.40 -35.34 -18.46
C LEU A 923 -23.11 -35.17 -19.29
N GLN A 924 -23.12 -35.56 -20.56
CA GLN A 924 -22.00 -35.35 -21.46
C GLN A 924 -21.72 -33.86 -21.70
N ASP A 925 -22.76 -33.04 -21.85
CA ASP A 925 -22.62 -31.58 -21.96
C ASP A 925 -21.98 -30.98 -20.68
N ALA A 926 -22.33 -31.48 -19.50
CA ALA A 926 -21.71 -31.06 -18.25
C ALA A 926 -20.22 -31.45 -18.18
N ILE A 927 -19.86 -32.64 -18.68
CA ILE A 927 -18.45 -33.09 -18.78
C ILE A 927 -17.68 -32.26 -19.82
N ASP A 928 -18.28 -31.98 -20.98
CA ASP A 928 -17.65 -31.23 -22.07
C ASP A 928 -17.50 -29.74 -21.75
N SER A 929 -18.30 -29.22 -20.81
CA SER A 929 -18.19 -27.84 -20.31
C SER A 929 -16.97 -27.59 -19.42
N VAL A 930 -16.24 -28.63 -18.99
CA VAL A 930 -15.06 -28.49 -18.12
C VAL A 930 -13.93 -27.77 -18.86
N VAL A 931 -13.63 -26.56 -18.42
CA VAL A 931 -12.48 -25.78 -18.90
C VAL A 931 -11.27 -26.09 -18.04
N THR A 932 -10.14 -26.47 -18.66
CA THR A 932 -8.89 -26.79 -17.96
C THR A 932 -7.90 -25.62 -18.00
N GLY A 933 -6.91 -25.64 -17.12
CA GLY A 933 -5.84 -24.63 -17.08
C GLY A 933 -6.10 -23.46 -16.13
N TYR A 934 -7.17 -23.51 -15.32
CA TYR A 934 -7.35 -22.54 -14.23
C TYR A 934 -6.27 -22.65 -13.15
N THR A 935 -6.01 -21.52 -12.52
CA THR A 935 -5.07 -21.34 -11.41
C THR A 935 -5.80 -21.39 -10.06
N LYS A 936 -5.06 -21.62 -8.97
CA LYS A 936 -5.55 -21.88 -7.61
C LYS A 936 -6.52 -20.81 -7.07
N ASN A 937 -6.37 -19.56 -7.49
CA ASN A 937 -7.27 -18.46 -7.13
C ASN A 937 -8.68 -18.58 -7.74
N ARG A 938 -8.89 -19.46 -8.73
CA ARG A 938 -10.19 -19.78 -9.34
C ARG A 938 -10.65 -21.20 -9.00
N GLN A 939 -10.17 -21.75 -7.87
CA GLN A 939 -10.51 -23.12 -7.43
C GLN A 939 -12.02 -23.33 -7.28
N SER A 940 -12.78 -22.31 -6.85
CA SER A 940 -14.24 -22.41 -6.71
C SER A 940 -14.95 -22.73 -8.03
N GLU A 941 -14.46 -22.21 -9.15
CA GLU A 941 -15.02 -22.50 -10.49
C GLU A 941 -14.70 -23.93 -10.92
N VAL A 942 -13.52 -24.44 -10.54
CA VAL A 942 -13.14 -25.84 -10.77
C VAL A 942 -13.99 -26.79 -9.92
N ASP A 943 -14.24 -26.44 -8.67
CA ASP A 943 -15.10 -27.22 -7.77
C ASP A 943 -16.56 -27.23 -8.24
N GLU A 944 -17.02 -26.14 -8.86
CA GLU A 944 -18.35 -26.04 -9.46
C GLU A 944 -18.52 -26.98 -10.66
N PHE A 945 -17.50 -27.17 -11.50
CA PHE A 945 -17.54 -28.19 -12.55
C PHE A 945 -17.77 -29.60 -11.97
N ALA A 946 -17.09 -29.94 -10.87
CA ALA A 946 -17.28 -31.24 -10.21
C ALA A 946 -18.72 -31.38 -9.68
N GLN A 947 -19.27 -30.33 -9.06
CA GLN A 947 -20.65 -30.32 -8.56
C GLN A 947 -21.67 -30.46 -9.69
N ASN A 948 -21.47 -29.76 -10.81
CA ASN A 948 -22.36 -29.83 -11.97
C ASN A 948 -22.37 -31.22 -12.59
N ILE A 949 -21.21 -31.88 -12.70
CA ILE A 949 -21.11 -33.26 -13.18
C ILE A 949 -21.78 -34.23 -12.21
N VAL A 950 -21.55 -34.10 -10.90
CA VAL A 950 -22.22 -34.93 -9.88
C VAL A 950 -23.74 -34.74 -9.94
N LYS A 951 -24.22 -33.51 -10.05
CA LYS A 951 -25.64 -33.21 -10.19
C LYS A 951 -26.23 -33.83 -11.46
N ALA A 952 -25.59 -33.62 -12.62
CA ALA A 952 -26.05 -34.21 -13.87
C ALA A 952 -26.01 -35.74 -13.85
N THR A 953 -25.08 -36.33 -13.08
CA THR A 953 -25.01 -37.79 -12.86
C THR A 953 -26.20 -38.28 -12.02
N ASN A 954 -26.58 -37.53 -10.97
CA ASN A 954 -27.75 -37.86 -10.15
C ASN A 954 -29.08 -37.65 -10.89
N ASP A 955 -29.11 -36.72 -11.85
CA ASP A 955 -30.28 -36.40 -12.67
C ASP A 955 -30.49 -37.39 -13.85
N LEU A 956 -29.65 -38.44 -13.97
CA LEU A 956 -29.80 -39.47 -15.01
C LEU A 956 -31.14 -40.20 -14.89
N VAL A 957 -31.86 -40.34 -16.02
CA VAL A 957 -33.18 -40.97 -16.07
C VAL A 957 -33.07 -42.36 -16.67
N LYS A 958 -33.49 -43.39 -15.95
CA LYS A 958 -33.46 -44.79 -16.44
C LYS A 958 -34.45 -45.01 -17.58
N LYS A 959 -34.07 -45.79 -18.59
CA LYS A 959 -34.96 -46.30 -19.65
C LYS A 959 -36.04 -47.19 -19.03
N LEU A 960 -37.20 -47.26 -19.66
CA LEU A 960 -38.21 -48.26 -19.30
C LEU A 960 -37.72 -49.66 -19.68
N ALA A 961 -38.13 -50.66 -18.91
CA ALA A 961 -37.96 -52.04 -19.30
C ALA A 961 -38.71 -52.34 -20.60
N ASN A 962 -38.22 -53.29 -21.38
CA ASN A 962 -38.84 -53.75 -22.61
C ASN A 962 -39.99 -54.71 -22.31
N TYR A 963 -41.22 -54.26 -22.53
CA TYR A 963 -42.45 -55.02 -22.35
C TYR A 963 -42.96 -55.67 -23.63
N THR A 964 -42.24 -55.57 -24.75
CA THR A 964 -42.75 -55.95 -26.08
C THR A 964 -43.24 -57.40 -26.13
N GLU A 965 -42.49 -58.35 -25.56
CA GLU A 965 -42.91 -59.76 -25.53
C GLU A 965 -44.06 -60.01 -24.55
N LEU A 966 -44.03 -59.37 -23.37
CA LEU A 966 -45.15 -59.43 -22.42
C LEU A 966 -46.44 -58.91 -23.06
N GLN A 967 -46.37 -57.79 -23.78
CA GLN A 967 -47.51 -57.17 -24.44
C GLN A 967 -48.06 -58.05 -25.56
N LYS A 968 -47.22 -58.71 -26.35
CA LYS A 968 -47.68 -59.71 -27.34
C LYS A 968 -48.47 -60.83 -26.68
N ILE A 969 -48.03 -61.33 -25.52
CA ILE A 969 -48.74 -62.36 -24.76
C ILE A 969 -50.08 -61.81 -24.24
N LEU A 970 -50.09 -60.60 -23.67
CA LEU A 970 -51.33 -59.96 -23.19
C LEU A 970 -52.33 -59.73 -24.33
N ASP A 971 -51.87 -59.23 -25.48
CA ASP A 971 -52.70 -59.01 -26.68
C ASP A 971 -53.27 -60.34 -27.21
N LEU A 972 -52.49 -61.42 -27.17
CA LEU A 972 -52.95 -62.77 -27.53
C LEU A 972 -54.07 -63.27 -26.59
N LEU A 973 -53.93 -62.99 -25.29
CA LEU A 973 -54.90 -63.36 -24.25
C LEU A 973 -56.16 -62.49 -24.28
N ASP A 974 -56.07 -61.23 -24.70
CA ASP A 974 -57.22 -60.31 -24.79
C ASP A 974 -58.01 -60.47 -26.10
N ASN A 975 -57.40 -61.10 -27.11
CA ASN A 975 -58.07 -61.42 -28.36
C ASN A 975 -58.85 -62.75 -28.25
N SER A 976 -60.16 -62.67 -28.00
CA SER A 976 -61.06 -63.83 -27.92
C SER A 976 -61.19 -64.64 -29.22
N SER A 977 -60.57 -64.19 -30.32
CA SER A 977 -60.48 -64.92 -31.59
C SER A 977 -59.11 -65.57 -31.82
N SER A 978 -58.20 -65.53 -30.85
CA SER A 978 -56.89 -66.20 -30.94
C SER A 978 -57.00 -67.73 -30.89
N GLU A 979 -55.97 -68.44 -31.37
CA GLU A 979 -55.97 -69.93 -31.41
C GLU A 979 -56.20 -70.57 -30.04
N ILE A 980 -55.84 -69.89 -28.94
CA ILE A 980 -56.02 -70.36 -27.57
C ILE A 980 -57.52 -70.47 -27.21
N TYR A 981 -58.36 -69.53 -27.65
CA TYR A 981 -59.81 -69.54 -27.37
C TYR A 981 -60.63 -70.40 -28.35
N ASN A 982 -60.06 -70.74 -29.51
CA ASN A 982 -60.75 -71.48 -30.58
C ASN A 982 -60.50 -73.01 -30.54
N ASN A 983 -59.55 -73.48 -29.74
CA ASN A 983 -59.24 -74.91 -29.58
C ASN A 983 -59.86 -75.44 -28.26
N THR A 984 -60.40 -76.66 -28.28
CA THR A 984 -60.96 -77.30 -27.07
C THR A 984 -59.81 -77.84 -26.21
N TYR A 985 -59.48 -77.17 -25.09
CA TYR A 985 -58.49 -77.61 -24.10
C TYR A 985 -59.19 -78.13 -22.84
N LYS A 986 -58.68 -79.21 -22.23
CA LYS A 986 -59.34 -79.89 -21.10
C LYS A 986 -59.31 -79.10 -19.79
N ASN A 987 -58.26 -78.31 -19.57
CA ASN A 987 -58.01 -77.53 -18.37
C ASN A 987 -58.16 -76.01 -18.60
N PHE A 988 -58.86 -75.62 -19.66
CA PHE A 988 -58.95 -74.23 -20.12
C PHE A 988 -59.39 -73.25 -19.02
N ASP A 989 -60.52 -73.53 -18.36
CA ASP A 989 -61.09 -72.61 -17.35
C ASP A 989 -60.18 -72.44 -16.12
N GLU A 990 -59.46 -73.50 -15.72
CA GLU A 990 -58.54 -73.47 -14.57
C GLU A 990 -57.29 -72.63 -14.88
N VAL A 991 -56.69 -72.83 -16.06
CA VAL A 991 -55.51 -72.08 -16.50
C VAL A 991 -55.85 -70.61 -16.75
N MET A 992 -57.02 -70.32 -17.34
CA MET A 992 -57.46 -68.95 -17.57
C MET A 992 -57.74 -68.19 -16.26
N ALA A 993 -58.20 -68.87 -15.20
CA ALA A 993 -58.36 -68.26 -13.88
C ALA A 993 -57.00 -67.91 -13.23
N LEU A 994 -55.98 -68.77 -13.39
CA LEU A 994 -54.61 -68.48 -12.93
C LEU A 994 -53.99 -67.29 -13.69
N ILE A 995 -54.17 -67.26 -15.01
CA ILE A 995 -53.73 -66.13 -15.85
C ILE A 995 -54.40 -64.83 -15.41
N ALA A 996 -55.72 -64.82 -15.21
CA ALA A 996 -56.46 -63.63 -14.77
C ALA A 996 -55.98 -63.12 -13.40
N SER A 997 -55.75 -64.03 -12.45
CA SER A 997 -55.22 -63.70 -11.12
C SER A 997 -53.80 -63.12 -11.19
N TYR A 998 -52.90 -63.73 -11.97
CA TYR A 998 -51.52 -63.24 -12.11
C TYR A 998 -51.47 -61.90 -12.86
N ARG A 999 -52.35 -61.70 -13.85
CA ARG A 999 -52.49 -60.41 -14.56
C ARG A 999 -52.92 -59.29 -13.62
N GLU A 1000 -53.95 -59.52 -12.80
CA GLU A 1000 -54.49 -58.47 -11.92
C GLU A 1000 -53.57 -58.16 -10.73
N ASN A 1001 -52.98 -59.20 -10.12
CA ASN A 1001 -52.19 -59.02 -8.89
C ASN A 1001 -50.72 -58.66 -9.15
N THR A 1002 -50.13 -59.20 -10.23
CA THR A 1002 -48.69 -59.05 -10.51
C THR A 1002 -48.44 -58.15 -11.71
N VAL A 1003 -48.99 -58.48 -12.88
CA VAL A 1003 -48.64 -57.80 -14.14
C VAL A 1003 -49.07 -56.33 -14.12
N LYS A 1004 -50.33 -56.06 -13.77
CA LYS A 1004 -50.90 -54.69 -13.72
C LYS A 1004 -50.08 -53.73 -12.86
N ASN A 1005 -49.60 -54.20 -11.71
CA ASN A 1005 -48.82 -53.39 -10.77
C ASN A 1005 -47.37 -53.15 -11.22
N ASN A 1006 -46.91 -53.85 -12.25
CA ASN A 1006 -45.52 -53.83 -12.74
C ASN A 1006 -45.41 -53.43 -14.23
N MET A 1007 -46.40 -52.74 -14.80
CA MET A 1007 -46.41 -52.28 -16.21
C MET A 1007 -45.60 -50.98 -16.48
N ASN A 1008 -44.77 -50.53 -15.54
CA ASN A 1008 -43.96 -49.31 -15.71
C ASN A 1008 -42.61 -49.39 -14.97
N LEU A 1009 -41.98 -50.56 -14.97
CA LEU A 1009 -40.66 -50.77 -14.39
C LEU A 1009 -39.57 -50.23 -15.32
N THR A 1010 -38.47 -49.81 -14.72
CA THR A 1010 -37.26 -49.36 -15.39
C THR A 1010 -36.36 -50.54 -15.77
N VAL A 1011 -35.45 -50.32 -16.73
CA VAL A 1011 -34.62 -51.36 -17.37
C VAL A 1011 -33.71 -52.14 -16.42
N ASP A 1012 -33.35 -51.58 -15.26
CA ASP A 1012 -32.63 -52.28 -14.20
C ASP A 1012 -33.45 -53.40 -13.53
N LYS A 1013 -34.77 -53.43 -13.79
CA LYS A 1013 -35.69 -54.50 -13.39
C LYS A 1013 -36.22 -55.30 -14.58
N GLN A 1014 -35.51 -55.30 -15.71
CA GLN A 1014 -35.88 -56.07 -16.91
C GLN A 1014 -36.14 -57.55 -16.58
N SER A 1015 -35.36 -58.14 -15.68
CA SER A 1015 -35.53 -59.53 -15.25
C SER A 1015 -36.92 -59.81 -14.67
N THR A 1016 -37.56 -58.85 -14.00
CA THR A 1016 -38.92 -58.99 -13.48
C THR A 1016 -39.96 -58.99 -14.62
N VAL A 1017 -39.73 -58.20 -15.67
CA VAL A 1017 -40.58 -58.21 -16.87
C VAL A 1017 -40.43 -59.51 -17.64
N ASP A 1018 -39.20 -60.01 -17.75
CA ASP A 1018 -38.91 -61.30 -18.39
C ASP A 1018 -39.54 -62.45 -17.59
N GLU A 1019 -39.51 -62.40 -16.25
CA GLU A 1019 -40.16 -63.38 -15.37
C GLU A 1019 -41.68 -63.37 -15.50
N MET A 1020 -42.32 -62.18 -15.55
CA MET A 1020 -43.76 -62.08 -15.82
C MET A 1020 -44.13 -62.66 -17.18
N THR A 1021 -43.30 -62.39 -18.19
CA THR A 1021 -43.46 -62.90 -19.56
C THR A 1021 -43.35 -64.43 -19.57
N ALA A 1022 -42.30 -64.97 -18.96
CA ALA A 1022 -42.07 -66.40 -18.86
C ALA A 1022 -43.17 -67.11 -18.04
N THR A 1023 -43.69 -66.48 -16.99
CA THR A 1023 -44.75 -67.05 -16.14
C THR A 1023 -46.08 -67.12 -16.89
N LEU A 1024 -46.49 -66.04 -17.56
CA LEU A 1024 -47.70 -66.05 -18.40
C LEU A 1024 -47.57 -67.03 -19.57
N GLN A 1025 -46.40 -67.06 -20.23
CA GLN A 1025 -46.14 -68.04 -21.28
C GLN A 1025 -46.19 -69.46 -20.73
N GLY A 1026 -45.63 -69.71 -19.53
CA GLY A 1026 -45.69 -71.00 -18.87
C GLY A 1026 -47.12 -71.44 -18.54
N TYR A 1027 -48.02 -70.52 -18.15
CA TYR A 1027 -49.44 -70.83 -18.01
C TYR A 1027 -50.08 -71.17 -19.35
N ILE A 1028 -49.80 -70.41 -20.42
CA ILE A 1028 -50.30 -70.72 -21.77
C ILE A 1028 -49.81 -72.10 -22.24
N ASP A 1029 -48.54 -72.41 -22.04
CA ASP A 1029 -47.93 -73.69 -22.44
C ASP A 1029 -48.46 -74.88 -21.60
N SER A 1030 -49.07 -74.62 -20.44
CA SER A 1030 -49.71 -75.64 -19.59
C SER A 1030 -51.10 -76.08 -20.05
N LEU A 1031 -51.64 -75.49 -21.13
CA LEU A 1031 -52.91 -75.89 -21.73
C LEU A 1031 -52.83 -77.27 -22.41
N GLU A 1032 -53.73 -78.18 -22.07
CA GLU A 1032 -53.75 -79.56 -22.57
C GLU A 1032 -54.80 -79.75 -23.69
N PRO A 1033 -54.40 -79.97 -24.96
CA PRO A 1033 -55.31 -80.06 -26.10
C PRO A 1033 -56.16 -81.36 -26.09
N GLU A 1034 -57.43 -81.26 -26.50
CA GLU A 1034 -58.33 -82.41 -26.62
C GLU A 1034 -58.19 -83.10 -28.00
N THR A 1035 -58.05 -84.43 -28.05
CA THR A 1035 -57.74 -85.17 -29.28
C THR A 1035 -58.95 -85.31 -30.22
N ALA A 1036 -58.77 -85.00 -31.52
CA ALA A 1036 -59.78 -85.12 -32.58
C ALA A 1036 -60.22 -86.58 -32.85
N LYS A 1037 -61.49 -86.78 -33.26
CA LYS A 1037 -62.09 -88.11 -33.56
C LYS A 1037 -62.38 -88.29 -35.06
N GLU A 1038 -62.20 -89.50 -35.59
CA GLU A 1038 -62.65 -89.89 -36.94
C GLU A 1038 -64.17 -90.16 -37.00
N VAL A 1039 -64.86 -89.64 -38.01
CA VAL A 1039 -66.32 -89.79 -38.16
C VAL A 1039 -66.67 -90.37 -39.54
N PHE A 1040 -67.45 -91.46 -39.58
CA PHE A 1040 -68.12 -91.98 -40.79
C PHE A 1040 -69.47 -92.58 -40.42
N GLU A 1041 -70.56 -91.86 -40.72
CA GLU A 1041 -71.92 -92.28 -40.36
C GLU A 1041 -72.96 -91.87 -41.41
N ALA A 1042 -74.19 -92.36 -41.23
CA ALA A 1042 -75.31 -91.94 -42.09
C ALA A 1042 -75.63 -90.46 -41.83
N LYS A 1043 -75.73 -89.66 -42.91
CA LYS A 1043 -76.05 -88.23 -42.77
C LYS A 1043 -77.43 -88.06 -42.14
N GLU A 1044 -77.52 -87.21 -41.13
CA GLU A 1044 -78.78 -86.91 -40.46
C GLU A 1044 -79.85 -86.44 -41.48
N GLY A 1045 -81.05 -87.01 -41.41
CA GLY A 1045 -82.13 -86.77 -42.37
C GLY A 1045 -82.03 -87.56 -43.70
N SER A 1046 -80.95 -88.29 -43.97
CA SER A 1046 -80.83 -89.13 -45.17
C SER A 1046 -81.57 -90.47 -45.04
N THR A 1047 -81.83 -91.14 -46.17
CA THR A 1047 -82.44 -92.50 -46.16
C THR A 1047 -81.42 -93.62 -45.88
N THR A 1048 -80.14 -93.29 -45.75
CA THR A 1048 -79.03 -94.24 -45.57
C THR A 1048 -79.17 -95.04 -44.29
N VAL A 1049 -78.81 -96.32 -44.37
CA VAL A 1049 -78.64 -97.17 -43.19
C VAL A 1049 -77.32 -97.91 -43.32
N ILE A 1050 -76.43 -97.70 -42.37
CA ILE A 1050 -75.16 -98.43 -42.25
C ILE A 1050 -75.35 -99.48 -41.16
N LYS A 1051 -75.38 -100.76 -41.54
CA LYS A 1051 -75.63 -101.85 -40.59
C LYS A 1051 -75.09 -103.18 -41.10
N ASP A 1052 -74.52 -103.98 -40.20
CA ASP A 1052 -74.02 -105.34 -40.43
C ASP A 1052 -73.00 -105.45 -41.58
N GLY A 1053 -72.14 -104.43 -41.75
CA GLY A 1053 -71.15 -104.37 -42.84
C GLY A 1053 -71.71 -103.95 -44.21
N TYR A 1054 -72.95 -103.45 -44.26
CA TYR A 1054 -73.60 -103.02 -45.50
C TYR A 1054 -74.16 -101.60 -45.41
N ILE A 1055 -74.25 -100.95 -46.57
CA ILE A 1055 -74.91 -99.65 -46.74
C ILE A 1055 -76.19 -99.86 -47.58
N TYR A 1056 -77.34 -99.51 -47.00
CA TYR A 1056 -78.66 -99.57 -47.62
C TYR A 1056 -79.27 -98.17 -47.76
N GLY A 1057 -80.45 -98.07 -48.38
CA GLY A 1057 -81.21 -96.82 -48.43
C GLY A 1057 -80.82 -95.87 -49.55
N LEU A 1058 -79.95 -96.32 -50.48
CA LEU A 1058 -79.49 -95.52 -51.61
C LEU A 1058 -80.46 -95.65 -52.79
N SER A 1059 -80.71 -94.55 -53.50
CA SER A 1059 -81.49 -94.57 -54.74
C SER A 1059 -80.72 -95.19 -55.90
N THR A 1060 -81.42 -95.79 -56.87
CA THR A 1060 -80.82 -96.26 -58.13
C THR A 1060 -80.22 -95.11 -58.93
N GLY A 1061 -79.16 -95.35 -59.70
CA GLY A 1061 -78.48 -94.32 -60.47
C GLY A 1061 -77.59 -93.39 -59.62
N MET A 1062 -77.17 -93.83 -58.44
CA MET A 1062 -76.36 -93.06 -57.50
C MET A 1062 -74.93 -92.85 -58.01
N THR A 1063 -74.38 -91.63 -57.94
CA THR A 1063 -72.95 -91.38 -58.19
C THR A 1063 -72.16 -91.30 -56.88
N LYS A 1064 -70.83 -91.49 -56.93
CA LYS A 1064 -69.95 -91.37 -55.75
C LYS A 1064 -70.08 -90.02 -55.05
N SER A 1065 -70.07 -88.94 -55.83
CA SER A 1065 -70.20 -87.58 -55.30
C SER A 1065 -71.57 -87.33 -54.66
N ALA A 1066 -72.65 -87.86 -55.24
CA ALA A 1066 -73.98 -87.75 -54.64
C ALA A 1066 -74.09 -88.56 -53.33
N PHE A 1067 -73.48 -89.74 -53.26
CA PHE A 1067 -73.39 -90.53 -52.03
C PHE A 1067 -72.67 -89.76 -50.92
N GLN A 1068 -71.48 -89.22 -51.20
CA GLN A 1068 -70.68 -88.47 -50.22
C GLN A 1068 -71.37 -87.19 -49.72
N SER A 1069 -72.03 -86.44 -50.60
CA SER A 1069 -72.62 -85.15 -50.22
C SER A 1069 -73.99 -85.25 -49.56
N LYS A 1070 -74.79 -86.28 -49.90
CA LYS A 1070 -76.21 -86.35 -49.53
C LYS A 1070 -76.59 -87.50 -48.61
N PHE A 1071 -75.76 -88.55 -48.50
CA PHE A 1071 -76.15 -89.81 -47.83
C PHE A 1071 -75.29 -90.15 -46.61
N ILE A 1072 -74.10 -89.57 -46.46
CA ILE A 1072 -73.19 -89.82 -45.33
C ILE A 1072 -72.58 -88.53 -44.78
N THR A 1073 -72.20 -88.55 -43.51
CA THR A 1073 -71.33 -87.55 -42.88
C THR A 1073 -69.98 -88.23 -42.66
N TYR A 1074 -68.90 -87.59 -43.11
CA TYR A 1074 -67.56 -88.11 -42.94
C TYR A 1074 -66.56 -86.98 -42.69
N GLU A 1075 -65.72 -87.14 -41.67
CA GLU A 1075 -64.74 -86.15 -41.22
C GLU A 1075 -63.48 -86.88 -40.76
N ASN A 1076 -62.32 -86.32 -41.10
CA ASN A 1076 -61.01 -86.92 -40.82
C ASN A 1076 -60.83 -88.34 -41.37
N VAL A 1077 -61.53 -88.69 -42.47
CA VAL A 1077 -61.45 -89.97 -43.16
C VAL A 1077 -61.44 -89.83 -44.70
N GLU A 1078 -60.70 -90.69 -45.39
CA GLU A 1078 -60.66 -90.85 -46.85
C GLU A 1078 -61.52 -92.06 -47.28
N LEU A 1079 -62.37 -91.90 -48.31
CA LEU A 1079 -63.24 -92.96 -48.81
C LEU A 1079 -62.75 -93.53 -50.14
N LYS A 1080 -62.43 -94.84 -50.15
CA LYS A 1080 -62.01 -95.57 -51.36
C LYS A 1080 -63.09 -96.56 -51.79
N TYR A 1081 -63.36 -96.59 -53.09
CA TYR A 1081 -64.42 -97.43 -53.68
C TYR A 1081 -63.82 -98.50 -54.59
N SER A 1082 -64.19 -99.77 -54.38
CA SER A 1082 -63.73 -100.89 -55.20
C SER A 1082 -64.86 -101.89 -55.48
N GLY A 1083 -64.66 -102.80 -56.45
CA GLY A 1083 -65.70 -103.72 -56.93
C GLY A 1083 -66.34 -103.27 -58.24
N ASN A 1084 -67.68 -103.36 -58.35
CA ASN A 1084 -68.40 -103.16 -59.61
C ASN A 1084 -68.14 -101.77 -60.23
N SER A 1085 -67.73 -101.74 -61.50
CA SER A 1085 -67.08 -100.60 -62.17
C SER A 1085 -68.02 -99.78 -63.08
N GLY A 1086 -69.32 -99.81 -62.80
CA GLY A 1086 -70.31 -99.02 -63.51
C GLY A 1086 -70.23 -97.51 -63.22
N ARG A 1087 -70.91 -96.70 -64.05
CA ARG A 1087 -71.06 -95.25 -63.85
C ARG A 1087 -71.78 -94.91 -62.53
N PHE A 1088 -72.64 -95.80 -62.05
CA PHE A 1088 -73.40 -95.65 -60.81
C PHE A 1088 -72.91 -96.65 -59.77
N LEU A 1089 -73.00 -96.26 -58.50
CA LEU A 1089 -72.83 -97.17 -57.36
C LEU A 1089 -73.98 -98.16 -57.37
N GLY A 1090 -73.65 -99.45 -57.34
CA GLY A 1090 -74.63 -100.53 -57.37
C GLY A 1090 -74.34 -101.61 -56.33
N THR A 1091 -75.22 -102.62 -56.28
CA THR A 1091 -75.07 -103.72 -55.33
C THR A 1091 -73.73 -104.42 -55.50
N GLY A 1092 -72.98 -104.53 -54.41
CA GLY A 1092 -71.66 -105.16 -54.37
C GLY A 1092 -70.47 -104.21 -54.52
N THR A 1093 -70.68 -102.90 -54.66
CA THR A 1093 -69.59 -101.92 -54.49
C THR A 1093 -69.13 -101.86 -53.04
N THR A 1094 -67.82 -101.95 -52.79
CA THR A 1094 -67.20 -101.81 -51.48
C THR A 1094 -66.76 -100.36 -51.24
N VAL A 1095 -67.09 -99.83 -50.07
CA VAL A 1095 -66.67 -98.51 -49.56
C VAL A 1095 -65.73 -98.75 -48.38
N LYS A 1096 -64.44 -98.47 -48.57
CA LYS A 1096 -63.42 -98.47 -47.52
C LYS A 1096 -63.29 -97.09 -46.91
N VAL A 1097 -63.25 -97.03 -45.59
CA VAL A 1097 -63.09 -95.82 -44.78
C VAL A 1097 -61.69 -95.88 -44.17
N ILE A 1098 -60.84 -94.92 -44.53
CA ILE A 1098 -59.44 -94.85 -44.10
C ILE A 1098 -59.28 -93.62 -43.23
N SER A 1099 -58.67 -93.73 -42.06
CA SER A 1099 -58.39 -92.54 -41.23
C SER A 1099 -57.44 -91.62 -41.98
N SER A 1100 -57.80 -90.35 -42.10
CA SER A 1100 -56.90 -89.31 -42.62
C SER A 1100 -55.88 -88.86 -41.57
N ILE A 1101 -56.05 -89.28 -40.31
CA ILE A 1101 -55.14 -88.99 -39.20
C ILE A 1101 -54.02 -90.04 -39.13
N THR A 1102 -54.38 -91.34 -39.21
CA THR A 1102 -53.40 -92.45 -39.04
C THR A 1102 -53.04 -93.16 -40.35
N GLY A 1103 -53.83 -93.00 -41.41
CA GLY A 1103 -53.64 -93.70 -42.69
C GLY A 1103 -54.14 -95.15 -42.72
N GLU A 1104 -54.71 -95.67 -41.63
CA GLU A 1104 -55.20 -97.05 -41.53
C GLU A 1104 -56.67 -97.21 -41.99
N GLU A 1105 -57.03 -98.40 -42.50
CA GLU A 1105 -58.42 -98.75 -42.83
C GLU A 1105 -59.22 -99.01 -41.54
N ILE A 1106 -60.10 -98.09 -41.17
CA ILE A 1106 -60.88 -98.19 -39.92
C ILE A 1106 -62.20 -98.93 -40.11
N ALA A 1107 -62.77 -98.97 -41.32
CA ALA A 1107 -63.98 -99.75 -41.63
C ALA A 1107 -64.15 -100.03 -43.13
N SER A 1108 -64.92 -101.08 -43.46
CA SER A 1108 -65.22 -101.48 -44.85
C SER A 1108 -66.66 -101.97 -44.99
N TYR A 1109 -67.42 -101.39 -45.93
CA TYR A 1109 -68.85 -101.65 -46.11
C TYR A 1109 -69.20 -102.01 -47.56
N ILE A 1110 -70.24 -102.81 -47.76
CA ILE A 1110 -70.73 -103.19 -49.10
C ILE A 1110 -72.10 -102.54 -49.37
N ILE A 1111 -72.25 -101.87 -50.51
CA ILE A 1111 -73.50 -101.24 -50.93
C ILE A 1111 -74.52 -102.30 -51.37
N ILE A 1112 -75.77 -102.15 -50.92
CA ILE A 1112 -76.93 -102.91 -51.35
C ILE A 1112 -78.01 -101.97 -51.88
N ILE A 1113 -78.33 -102.12 -53.16
CA ILE A 1113 -79.50 -101.49 -53.79
C ILE A 1113 -80.50 -102.60 -54.10
N TYR A 1114 -81.62 -102.61 -53.37
CA TYR A 1114 -82.62 -103.65 -53.53
C TYR A 1114 -83.21 -103.61 -54.94
N GLY A 1115 -83.17 -104.76 -55.61
CA GLY A 1115 -83.59 -104.96 -56.99
C GLY A 1115 -82.47 -104.82 -58.03
N ASP A 1116 -81.35 -104.19 -57.70
CA ASP A 1116 -80.14 -104.14 -58.55
C ASP A 1116 -79.28 -105.36 -58.20
N VAL A 1117 -79.37 -106.40 -59.03
CA VAL A 1117 -78.76 -107.72 -58.78
C VAL A 1117 -77.53 -107.91 -59.67
N ASP A 1118 -77.47 -107.28 -60.83
CA ASP A 1118 -76.24 -107.24 -61.62
C ASP A 1118 -75.22 -106.22 -61.08
N GLY A 1119 -75.68 -105.32 -60.19
CA GLY A 1119 -74.86 -104.38 -59.44
C GLY A 1119 -74.45 -103.15 -60.26
N ASN A 1120 -75.08 -102.90 -61.41
CA ASN A 1120 -74.79 -101.74 -62.26
C ASN A 1120 -75.43 -100.44 -61.73
N GLY A 1121 -76.19 -100.51 -60.63
CA GLY A 1121 -76.87 -99.38 -59.99
C GLY A 1121 -78.26 -99.06 -60.54
N LEU A 1122 -78.76 -99.81 -61.52
CA LEU A 1122 -80.04 -99.60 -62.21
C LEU A 1122 -80.87 -100.88 -62.26
N ILE A 1123 -82.15 -100.78 -61.88
CA ILE A 1123 -83.06 -101.93 -61.85
C ILE A 1123 -83.73 -102.11 -63.22
N ASN A 1124 -83.34 -103.15 -63.96
CA ASN A 1124 -83.82 -103.39 -65.32
C ASN A 1124 -83.97 -104.90 -65.65
N THR A 1125 -84.25 -105.21 -66.92
CA THR A 1125 -84.49 -106.60 -67.35
C THR A 1125 -83.31 -107.54 -67.10
N SER A 1126 -82.08 -107.03 -67.06
CA SER A 1126 -80.87 -107.80 -66.74
C SER A 1126 -80.93 -108.39 -65.33
N ASP A 1127 -81.37 -107.62 -64.34
CA ASP A 1127 -81.52 -108.09 -62.96
C ASP A 1127 -82.54 -109.22 -62.84
N THR A 1128 -83.68 -109.07 -63.52
CA THR A 1128 -84.70 -110.13 -63.55
C THR A 1128 -84.17 -111.40 -64.19
N LYS A 1129 -83.30 -111.31 -65.20
CA LYS A 1129 -82.68 -112.46 -65.87
C LYS A 1129 -81.71 -113.18 -64.93
N ILE A 1130 -80.92 -112.44 -64.15
CA ILE A 1130 -80.01 -113.01 -63.16
C ILE A 1130 -80.78 -113.73 -62.05
N VAL A 1131 -81.83 -113.11 -61.49
CA VAL A 1131 -82.68 -113.75 -60.47
C VAL A 1131 -83.41 -114.97 -61.05
N SER A 1132 -83.93 -114.89 -62.28
CA SER A 1132 -84.55 -116.04 -62.97
C SER A 1132 -83.57 -117.20 -63.16
N ASN A 1133 -82.33 -116.91 -63.57
CA ASN A 1133 -81.30 -117.92 -63.73
C ASN A 1133 -80.95 -118.57 -62.38
N ALA A 1134 -80.90 -117.79 -61.30
CA ALA A 1134 -80.63 -118.31 -59.96
C ALA A 1134 -81.75 -119.22 -59.42
N ILE A 1135 -83.02 -118.86 -59.62
CA ILE A 1135 -84.17 -119.69 -59.21
C ILE A 1135 -84.21 -121.00 -60.00
N ASN A 1136 -83.84 -120.94 -61.28
CA ASN A 1136 -83.74 -122.12 -62.14
C ASN A 1136 -82.40 -122.89 -61.98
N LYS A 1137 -81.61 -122.57 -60.93
CA LYS A 1137 -80.31 -123.19 -60.60
C LYS A 1137 -79.25 -123.10 -61.71
N ARG A 1138 -79.38 -122.16 -62.64
CA ARG A 1138 -78.43 -121.88 -63.73
C ARG A 1138 -77.36 -120.84 -63.35
N ALA A 1139 -77.49 -120.19 -62.18
CA ALA A 1139 -76.50 -119.26 -61.63
C ALA A 1139 -76.54 -119.28 -60.10
N VAL A 1140 -75.44 -118.94 -59.44
CA VAL A 1140 -75.38 -118.78 -57.98
C VAL A 1140 -75.17 -117.31 -57.67
N LEU A 1141 -76.08 -116.71 -56.90
CA LEU A 1141 -75.96 -115.31 -56.47
C LEU A 1141 -74.95 -115.15 -55.33
N THR A 1142 -74.16 -114.08 -55.37
CA THR A 1142 -73.30 -113.67 -54.24
C THR A 1142 -74.15 -113.22 -53.04
N ALA A 1143 -73.55 -113.11 -51.84
CA ALA A 1143 -74.29 -112.66 -50.65
C ALA A 1143 -74.95 -111.27 -50.82
N PRO A 1144 -74.27 -110.24 -51.39
CA PRO A 1144 -74.91 -108.97 -51.72
C PRO A 1144 -76.04 -109.11 -52.74
N GLN A 1145 -75.84 -109.89 -53.80
CA GLN A 1145 -76.86 -110.12 -54.84
C GLN A 1145 -78.09 -110.86 -54.29
N LYS A 1146 -77.89 -111.82 -53.38
CA LYS A 1146 -78.99 -112.47 -52.65
C LYS A 1146 -79.76 -111.45 -51.82
N LYS A 1147 -79.09 -110.52 -51.13
CA LYS A 1147 -79.74 -109.47 -50.34
C LYS A 1147 -80.53 -108.51 -51.25
N ALA A 1148 -79.94 -108.06 -52.36
CA ALA A 1148 -80.62 -107.18 -53.31
C ALA A 1148 -81.81 -107.85 -54.01
N ALA A 1149 -81.72 -109.15 -54.32
CA ALA A 1149 -82.79 -109.91 -54.97
C ALA A 1149 -83.97 -110.24 -54.04
N ARG A 1150 -83.79 -110.23 -52.71
CA ARG A 1150 -84.83 -110.56 -51.71
C ARG A 1150 -85.77 -109.39 -51.48
N LEU A 1151 -86.81 -109.32 -52.30
CA LEU A 1151 -87.82 -108.24 -52.24
C LEU A 1151 -89.07 -108.63 -51.45
N VAL A 1152 -89.29 -109.93 -51.24
CA VAL A 1152 -90.46 -110.50 -50.55
C VAL A 1152 -90.02 -111.49 -49.47
N SER A 1153 -89.20 -112.49 -49.83
CA SER A 1153 -88.72 -113.53 -48.89
C SER A 1153 -87.43 -113.10 -48.19
N ARG A 1154 -87.37 -113.22 -46.86
CA ARG A 1154 -86.16 -112.85 -46.08
C ARG A 1154 -85.11 -113.98 -46.00
N VAL A 1155 -85.50 -115.22 -46.26
CA VAL A 1155 -84.66 -116.42 -45.99
C VAL A 1155 -83.97 -116.93 -47.27
N SER A 1156 -84.68 -116.97 -48.41
CA SER A 1156 -84.15 -117.46 -49.68
C SER A 1156 -84.77 -116.70 -50.87
N VAL A 1157 -84.02 -116.59 -51.98
CA VAL A 1157 -84.51 -115.95 -53.22
C VAL A 1157 -85.37 -116.97 -53.98
N GLY A 1158 -86.64 -116.64 -54.24
CA GLY A 1158 -87.59 -117.54 -54.89
C GLY A 1158 -88.41 -116.90 -56.02
N THR A 1159 -89.31 -117.67 -56.62
CA THR A 1159 -90.19 -117.22 -57.72
C THR A 1159 -91.03 -116.00 -57.36
N THR A 1160 -91.36 -115.83 -56.09
CA THR A 1160 -92.05 -114.63 -55.56
C THR A 1160 -91.20 -113.38 -55.68
N ASP A 1161 -89.90 -113.45 -55.38
CA ASP A 1161 -88.96 -112.34 -55.50
C ASP A 1161 -88.71 -111.97 -56.96
N TYR A 1162 -88.60 -112.96 -57.85
CA TYR A 1162 -88.53 -112.72 -59.30
C TYR A 1162 -89.77 -112.01 -59.84
N LYS A 1163 -90.98 -112.45 -59.44
CA LYS A 1163 -92.23 -111.78 -59.83
C LYS A 1163 -92.29 -110.35 -59.31
N ALA A 1164 -91.84 -110.14 -58.08
CA ALA A 1164 -91.71 -108.83 -57.45
C ALA A 1164 -90.75 -107.91 -58.23
N LEU A 1165 -89.54 -108.38 -58.51
CA LEU A 1165 -88.55 -107.63 -59.28
C LEU A 1165 -89.04 -107.36 -60.71
N LYS A 1166 -89.72 -108.32 -61.34
CA LYS A 1166 -90.35 -108.14 -62.66
C LYS A 1166 -91.42 -107.04 -62.65
N LYS A 1167 -92.23 -106.92 -61.59
CA LYS A 1167 -93.18 -105.80 -61.44
C LYS A 1167 -92.45 -104.46 -61.34
N VAL A 1168 -91.31 -104.41 -60.66
CA VAL A 1168 -90.50 -103.19 -60.52
C VAL A 1168 -89.88 -102.77 -61.85
N VAL A 1169 -89.30 -103.72 -62.59
CA VAL A 1169 -88.76 -103.48 -63.95
C VAL A 1169 -89.85 -103.04 -64.94
N GLN A 1170 -91.05 -103.59 -64.81
CA GLN A 1170 -92.23 -103.16 -65.58
C GLN A 1170 -92.86 -101.85 -65.07
N LYS A 1171 -92.26 -101.20 -64.07
CA LYS A 1171 -92.75 -99.97 -63.42
C LYS A 1171 -94.15 -100.08 -62.81
N LYS A 1172 -94.60 -101.30 -62.48
CA LYS A 1172 -95.90 -101.57 -61.82
C LYS A 1172 -95.82 -101.52 -60.29
N ALA A 1173 -94.61 -101.36 -59.75
CA ALA A 1173 -94.34 -101.17 -58.33
C ALA A 1173 -92.95 -100.53 -58.16
N SER A 1174 -92.65 -99.99 -56.99
CA SER A 1174 -91.32 -99.47 -56.63
C SER A 1174 -90.77 -100.20 -55.40
N ILE A 1175 -89.49 -100.02 -55.08
CA ILE A 1175 -88.84 -100.67 -53.92
C ILE A 1175 -88.46 -99.60 -52.90
N ASN A 1176 -88.81 -99.83 -51.63
CA ASN A 1176 -88.26 -99.03 -50.54
C ASN A 1176 -86.81 -99.45 -50.29
N GLN A 1177 -85.87 -98.60 -50.70
CA GLN A 1177 -84.43 -98.90 -50.63
C GLN A 1177 -83.89 -99.03 -49.20
N LYS A 1178 -84.61 -98.54 -48.17
CA LYS A 1178 -84.24 -98.71 -46.76
C LYS A 1178 -84.59 -100.10 -46.22
N THR A 1179 -85.65 -100.74 -46.74
CA THR A 1179 -86.21 -101.98 -46.17
C THR A 1179 -86.30 -103.15 -47.14
N GLY A 1180 -86.04 -102.93 -48.44
CA GLY A 1180 -86.15 -103.93 -49.51
C GLY A 1180 -87.58 -104.37 -49.85
N LYS A 1181 -88.61 -103.75 -49.27
CA LYS A 1181 -90.02 -104.11 -49.49
C LYS A 1181 -90.58 -103.40 -50.72
N LEU A 1182 -91.46 -104.06 -51.47
CA LEU A 1182 -92.21 -103.38 -52.53
C LEU A 1182 -93.22 -102.38 -51.99
N LYS A 1183 -93.33 -101.26 -52.69
CA LYS A 1183 -94.46 -100.34 -52.67
C LYS A 1183 -95.27 -100.56 -53.95
N THR A 1184 -96.48 -101.09 -53.82
CA THR A 1184 -97.42 -101.18 -54.93
C THR A 1184 -98.09 -99.81 -55.11
N SER A 1185 -97.94 -99.20 -56.28
CA SER A 1185 -98.91 -98.22 -56.77
C SER A 1185 -100.26 -98.92 -56.89
N ALA A 1186 -101.35 -98.26 -56.50
CA ALA A 1186 -102.70 -98.71 -56.83
C ALA A 1186 -102.82 -98.99 -58.34
#